data_AF-A0AA35Z1A9-F1
#
_entry.id   AF-A0AA35Z1A9-F1
#
_cell.length_a   1.000
_cell.length_b   1.000
_cell.length_c   1.000
_cell.angle_alpha   90.00
_cell.angle_beta   90.00
_cell.angle_gamma   90.00
#
_symmetry.space_group_name_H-M   'P 1'
#
loop_
_entity.id
_entity.type
_entity.pdbx_description
1 polymer ?
#
loop_
_entity_poly.entity_id
_entity_poly.type
_entity_poly.pdbx_seq_one_letter_code
_entity_poly.pdbx_strand_id
1 'polypeptide(L)'
;MAASSLLRSSPFFSSPQQRNPGTINNSPRFLTVKATISSSDKSVDTTPVIKSHRRPADENIRQEAHRRCSTEPNNFSAKYVPFNADPGCTESYSLDEIVYRSRSGGLLDVQHDMEALKEFDGNYWKNLFDGRIGKTNWPYGSGVWSKKEWVLPEIDSDDIVSAFEGNSNMFWAERYGKQHLGMNDLWVKHCGISHTGSFKDLGMTVLVSQVNRLRKMNRPVVGVGCASTGDTSAALSAYCASAGIPSIVFLPANKISMAQLVQPIANGAFVLSLDTDFDGCMQLVREVTSELPIYLANSLNSLRIEGQKTAAIEILQQFDWEVPDWVIVPGGNLGNIYAFYKGFHMCKELGLVDRIPRLVCAQAANANPLYLHYKSGWTDFSPVKAKTTFASAIQIGDPVSIDRAVYALQNSNGIVEEATEEELMDAMAQADSTGMFICPHTGVALTALDKLRNSGVIRPTDRTVVVSTAHGLKFTQSKIDYHSKAIPEMACRLANPPVNVKADFGLGVVLSGDKCFGKRDGQTVVWKWFSASGVHLIMIIRHGCYHLITKQKIQQYVGFCFKRHCSGEEGFECPICWESFNIVENIPYVLWCGHTLCKNCVLGLQWAVVKLPTLPIQLPFFISCPWCNLLSFRLVYKGNLKFPRKNYFLLWMVESMNGDRIKSHSSCPDHHLPPVTSWSWNRGWAANRGSSAVGPCTRESDHNSQDASGTHSNSERLQSSIRKSLIFFVHLTAKFPLVFIFLLIVLYAIPASAIILAVYILITILFAVPSFLVLYFAYPSLDWLVREIIN
;
A
#
# COMPACT_ATOMS: atom_id res chain seq x y z
N MET A 1 20.19 -19.16 62.25
CA MET A 1 19.71 -20.37 62.97
C MET A 1 18.59 -20.93 62.11
N ALA A 2 18.82 -22.08 61.45
CA ALA A 2 18.41 -23.42 61.90
C ALA A 2 16.87 -23.58 61.86
N ALA A 3 16.25 -24.36 60.96
CA ALA A 3 16.32 -25.83 60.75
C ALA A 3 15.55 -26.62 61.84
N SER A 4 14.91 -27.78 61.60
CA SER A 4 14.48 -28.51 60.38
C SER A 4 13.70 -29.79 60.79
N SER A 5 13.10 -30.52 59.83
CA SER A 5 12.89 -32.00 59.90
C SER A 5 11.82 -32.54 60.90
N LEU A 6 11.34 -33.81 60.91
CA LEU A 6 11.25 -34.92 59.93
C LEU A 6 10.39 -36.11 60.48
N LEU A 7 9.98 -37.05 59.60
CA LEU A 7 9.51 -38.44 59.89
C LEU A 7 8.16 -38.58 60.65
N ARG A 8 7.40 -39.69 60.62
CA ARG A 8 7.44 -41.05 60.00
C ARG A 8 5.97 -41.47 59.75
N SER A 9 5.56 -42.38 58.86
CA SER A 9 6.00 -43.79 58.68
C SER A 9 5.36 -44.47 57.44
N SER A 10 5.83 -45.68 57.13
CA SER A 10 5.18 -46.71 56.28
C SER A 10 5.36 -48.08 57.00
N PRO A 11 4.85 -49.25 56.52
CA PRO A 11 5.62 -50.00 55.50
C PRO A 11 4.88 -51.11 54.67
N PHE A 12 5.62 -51.74 53.72
CA PHE A 12 5.43 -53.09 53.09
C PHE A 12 4.08 -53.48 52.42
N PHE A 13 3.97 -54.26 51.33
CA PHE A 13 4.80 -54.62 50.15
C PHE A 13 3.86 -55.38 49.14
N SER A 14 4.22 -56.00 48.01
CA SER A 14 5.47 -56.37 47.31
C SER A 14 5.32 -56.23 45.76
N SER A 15 6.08 -56.97 44.94
CA SER A 15 5.99 -56.90 43.45
C SER A 15 6.34 -58.23 42.71
N PRO A 16 7.19 -58.31 41.65
CA PRO A 16 6.82 -58.36 40.21
C PRO A 16 7.32 -59.63 39.45
N GLN A 17 7.50 -59.54 38.10
CA GLN A 17 8.27 -60.41 37.12
C GLN A 17 7.41 -61.14 36.04
N GLN A 18 7.85 -61.51 34.80
CA GLN A 18 8.97 -61.10 33.90
C GLN A 18 8.77 -61.55 32.41
N ARG A 19 9.30 -60.76 31.44
CA ARG A 19 9.96 -61.08 30.12
C ARG A 19 9.33 -61.99 29.00
N ASN A 20 9.21 -61.39 27.79
CA ASN A 20 9.62 -61.74 26.38
C ASN A 20 10.02 -63.20 25.95
N PRO A 21 10.05 -63.59 24.64
CA PRO A 21 9.86 -62.83 23.36
C PRO A 21 8.98 -63.52 22.24
N GLY A 22 8.79 -62.90 21.04
CA GLY A 22 8.69 -63.66 19.76
C GLY A 22 7.64 -63.30 18.66
N THR A 23 8.09 -62.70 17.55
CA THR A 23 7.65 -62.84 16.12
C THR A 23 6.18 -62.74 15.61
N ILE A 24 5.91 -61.70 14.81
CA ILE A 24 5.37 -61.68 13.41
C ILE A 24 4.02 -62.38 13.08
N ASN A 25 2.98 -61.63 12.63
CA ASN A 25 2.65 -61.43 11.19
C ASN A 25 1.52 -60.37 10.92
N ASN A 26 1.17 -60.14 9.65
CA ASN A 26 0.47 -58.96 9.10
C ASN A 26 -1.06 -59.03 8.86
N SER A 27 -1.62 -57.84 8.60
CA SER A 27 -2.80 -57.48 7.77
C SER A 27 -4.19 -57.32 8.42
N PRO A 28 -4.86 -56.15 8.23
CA PRO A 28 -6.28 -55.94 8.56
C PRO A 28 -7.20 -56.29 7.37
N ARG A 29 -8.40 -56.81 7.66
CA ARG A 29 -9.43 -57.12 6.64
C ARG A 29 -10.55 -56.07 6.61
N PHE A 30 -10.92 -55.62 5.41
CA PHE A 30 -12.22 -54.99 5.15
C PHE A 30 -13.34 -56.06 5.14
N LEU A 31 -14.54 -55.70 5.59
CA LEU A 31 -15.78 -56.15 4.91
C LEU A 31 -17.02 -55.29 5.25
N THR A 32 -17.83 -55.08 4.21
CA THR A 32 -19.00 -54.22 4.09
C THR A 32 -20.22 -54.68 4.90
N VAL A 33 -21.06 -53.73 5.32
CA VAL A 33 -22.49 -53.97 5.66
C VAL A 33 -23.37 -53.12 4.73
N LYS A 34 -24.47 -53.69 4.22
CA LYS A 34 -25.45 -53.02 3.36
C LYS A 34 -26.64 -52.52 4.19
N ALA A 35 -27.27 -51.43 3.74
CA ALA A 35 -28.64 -51.08 4.09
C ALA A 35 -29.55 -51.26 2.87
N THR A 36 -30.80 -51.66 3.07
CA THR A 36 -31.79 -51.92 2.01
C THR A 36 -33.00 -51.00 2.20
N ILE A 37 -33.57 -50.49 1.11
CA ILE A 37 -34.67 -49.52 1.13
C ILE A 37 -36.02 -50.24 1.02
N SER A 38 -37.01 -49.79 1.80
CA SER A 38 -38.44 -50.07 1.59
C SER A 38 -39.20 -48.74 1.47
N SER A 39 -40.19 -48.67 0.58
CA SER A 39 -40.79 -47.43 0.06
C SER A 39 -42.12 -47.03 0.69
N SER A 40 -42.35 -45.73 0.88
CA SER A 40 -43.49 -45.00 0.24
C SER A 40 -43.55 -43.52 0.69
N ASP A 41 -43.92 -42.62 -0.24
CA ASP A 41 -44.63 -41.34 -0.04
C ASP A 41 -44.16 -40.35 1.06
N LYS A 42 -43.69 -39.12 0.78
CA LYS A 42 -43.94 -38.21 -0.37
C LYS A 42 -42.76 -37.27 -0.65
N SER A 43 -42.75 -36.67 -1.84
CA SER A 43 -41.66 -35.83 -2.35
C SER A 43 -41.57 -34.43 -1.71
N VAL A 44 -40.39 -34.08 -1.21
CA VAL A 44 -39.89 -32.70 -1.13
C VAL A 44 -38.50 -32.69 -1.77
N ASP A 45 -38.33 -31.98 -2.88
CA ASP A 45 -37.02 -31.86 -3.54
C ASP A 45 -36.18 -30.80 -2.83
N THR A 46 -35.19 -31.24 -2.06
CA THR A 46 -34.14 -30.40 -1.49
C THR A 46 -32.78 -30.81 -2.01
N THR A 47 -32.59 -30.77 -3.32
CA THR A 47 -31.25 -30.64 -3.90
C THR A 47 -30.53 -29.42 -3.27
N PRO A 48 -29.32 -29.57 -2.71
CA PRO A 48 -28.63 -28.47 -2.04
C PRO A 48 -28.10 -27.47 -3.08
N VAL A 49 -28.91 -26.45 -3.38
CA VAL A 49 -28.52 -25.37 -4.28
C VAL A 49 -27.28 -24.66 -3.72
N ILE A 50 -26.14 -24.88 -4.37
CA ILE A 50 -24.91 -24.13 -4.13
C ILE A 50 -25.18 -22.68 -4.56
N LYS A 51 -25.63 -21.85 -3.62
CA LYS A 51 -25.88 -20.43 -3.86
C LYS A 51 -24.58 -19.78 -4.33
N SER A 52 -24.60 -19.27 -5.55
CA SER A 52 -23.49 -18.49 -6.10
C SER A 52 -23.25 -17.25 -5.22
N HIS A 53 -22.21 -17.29 -4.39
CA HIS A 53 -21.75 -16.17 -3.54
C HIS A 53 -21.09 -15.04 -4.34
N ARG A 54 -21.71 -14.64 -5.46
CA ARG A 54 -21.39 -13.43 -6.21
C ARG A 54 -22.54 -12.46 -6.01
N ARG A 55 -22.23 -11.26 -5.50
CA ARG A 55 -23.20 -10.14 -5.50
C ARG A 55 -23.72 -9.90 -6.93
N PRO A 56 -25.01 -9.56 -7.10
CA PRO A 56 -25.51 -8.94 -8.32
C PRO A 56 -24.66 -7.72 -8.72
N ALA A 57 -24.60 -7.40 -10.01
CA ALA A 57 -23.73 -6.35 -10.53
C ALA A 57 -24.16 -4.92 -10.13
N ASP A 58 -25.41 -4.79 -9.67
CA ASP A 58 -26.11 -3.61 -9.18
C ASP A 58 -26.07 -3.46 -7.65
N GLU A 59 -25.66 -4.50 -6.91
CA GLU A 59 -25.62 -4.49 -5.45
C GLU A 59 -24.22 -4.19 -4.88
N ASN A 60 -24.11 -3.13 -4.07
CA ASN A 60 -22.89 -2.77 -3.34
C ASN A 60 -22.90 -3.27 -1.88
N ILE A 61 -21.76 -3.19 -1.22
CA ILE A 61 -21.58 -3.65 0.17
C ILE A 61 -22.42 -2.90 1.21
N ARG A 62 -22.83 -1.65 0.94
CA ARG A 62 -23.71 -0.87 1.83
C ARG A 62 -25.15 -1.38 1.74
N GLN A 63 -25.67 -1.62 0.54
CA GLN A 63 -26.98 -2.24 0.31
C GLN A 63 -27.04 -3.69 0.84
N GLU A 64 -25.92 -4.42 0.82
CA GLU A 64 -25.79 -5.72 1.52
C GLU A 64 -25.84 -5.56 3.05
N ALA A 65 -25.22 -4.53 3.61
CA ALA A 65 -25.27 -4.23 5.04
C ALA A 65 -26.64 -3.71 5.52
N HIS A 66 -27.28 -2.78 4.80
CA HIS A 66 -28.61 -2.27 5.13
C HIS A 66 -29.65 -3.40 5.20
N ARG A 67 -29.59 -4.41 4.32
CA ARG A 67 -30.47 -5.60 4.37
C ARG A 67 -30.10 -6.61 5.45
N ARG A 68 -28.91 -6.50 6.06
CA ARG A 68 -28.48 -7.27 7.24
C ARG A 68 -28.62 -6.50 8.54
N CYS A 69 -28.98 -5.21 8.49
CA CYS A 69 -29.14 -4.40 9.68
C CYS A 69 -30.37 -4.90 10.44
N SER A 70 -30.14 -5.50 11.61
CA SER A 70 -31.18 -5.94 12.52
C SER A 70 -31.90 -4.73 13.09
N THR A 71 -33.24 -4.73 13.09
CA THR A 71 -34.08 -3.69 13.71
C THR A 71 -34.12 -3.77 15.23
N GLU A 72 -33.09 -4.37 15.84
CA GLU A 72 -32.88 -4.36 17.29
C GLU A 72 -32.48 -2.95 17.74
N PRO A 73 -33.08 -2.41 18.81
CA PRO A 73 -32.70 -1.09 19.32
C PRO A 73 -31.26 -1.12 19.84
N ASN A 74 -30.42 -0.20 19.35
CA ASN A 74 -29.05 -0.07 19.80
C ASN A 74 -28.98 0.80 21.06
N ASN A 75 -28.84 0.18 22.24
CA ASN A 75 -28.82 0.89 23.52
C ASN A 75 -27.56 1.75 23.76
N PHE A 76 -26.49 1.57 22.98
CA PHE A 76 -25.25 2.33 23.15
C PHE A 76 -25.41 3.78 22.64
N SER A 77 -25.00 4.75 23.46
CA SER A 77 -25.01 6.18 23.10
C SER A 77 -23.68 6.88 23.41
N ALA A 78 -23.45 8.05 22.81
CA ALA A 78 -22.30 8.89 23.12
C ALA A 78 -22.61 10.40 22.98
N LYS A 79 -21.95 11.22 23.79
CA LYS A 79 -22.18 12.68 23.90
C LYS A 79 -20.89 13.46 24.10
N TYR A 80 -20.88 14.74 23.77
CA TYR A 80 -19.80 15.62 24.20
C TYR A 80 -19.99 16.02 25.67
N VAL A 81 -18.89 16.06 26.41
CA VAL A 81 -18.79 16.65 27.76
C VAL A 81 -17.53 17.53 27.84
N PRO A 82 -17.44 18.52 28.73
CA PRO A 82 -16.18 19.20 29.00
C PRO A 82 -15.13 18.22 29.52
N PHE A 83 -13.90 18.31 28.99
CA PHE A 83 -12.81 17.42 29.33
C PHE A 83 -12.35 17.62 30.78
N ASN A 84 -12.30 16.53 31.55
CA ASN A 84 -11.86 16.49 32.95
C ASN A 84 -12.56 17.53 33.85
N ALA A 85 -13.87 17.71 33.68
CA ALA A 85 -14.68 18.57 34.54
C ALA A 85 -15.05 17.89 35.87
N ASP A 86 -15.40 18.71 36.86
CA ASP A 86 -15.86 18.24 38.18
C ASP A 86 -17.11 17.35 38.06
N PRO A 87 -17.32 16.36 38.96
CA PRO A 87 -18.49 15.48 38.94
C PRO A 87 -19.86 16.19 39.05
N GLY A 88 -19.90 17.46 39.46
CA GLY A 88 -21.10 18.29 39.47
C GLY A 88 -21.40 19.00 38.14
N CYS A 89 -20.58 18.82 37.10
CA CYS A 89 -20.75 19.48 35.81
C CYS A 89 -21.87 18.82 34.99
N THR A 90 -23.01 19.49 34.89
CA THR A 90 -24.16 19.03 34.07
C THR A 90 -24.09 19.48 32.61
N GLU A 91 -22.93 19.92 32.13
CA GLU A 91 -22.75 20.36 30.75
C GLU A 91 -22.50 19.16 29.83
N SER A 92 -23.39 18.95 28.88
CA SER A 92 -23.20 17.98 27.79
C SER A 92 -23.97 18.41 26.54
N TYR A 93 -23.51 17.93 25.38
CA TYR A 93 -24.10 18.23 24.06
C TYR A 93 -24.22 16.95 23.25
N SER A 94 -25.21 16.88 22.35
CA SER A 94 -25.32 15.79 21.38
C SER A 94 -24.15 15.81 20.40
N LEU A 95 -23.73 14.64 19.91
CA LEU A 95 -22.77 14.55 18.80
C LEU A 95 -23.32 15.13 17.48
N ASP A 96 -24.65 15.27 17.38
CA ASP A 96 -25.35 15.94 16.27
C ASP A 96 -25.41 17.48 16.41
N GLU A 97 -24.63 18.05 17.35
CA GLU A 97 -24.39 19.49 17.48
C GLU A 97 -22.96 19.90 17.03
N ILE A 98 -22.83 21.12 16.51
CA ILE A 98 -21.56 21.66 16.02
C ILE A 98 -20.91 22.49 17.16
N VAL A 99 -20.23 21.81 18.07
CA VAL A 99 -19.57 22.42 19.24
C VAL A 99 -18.09 22.05 19.30
N TYR A 100 -17.21 23.02 19.58
CA TYR A 100 -15.75 22.82 19.58
C TYR A 100 -15.08 23.09 20.95
N ARG A 101 -15.79 23.73 21.89
CA ARG A 101 -15.34 24.11 23.23
C ARG A 101 -16.53 24.07 24.20
N SER A 102 -16.25 23.89 25.49
CA SER A 102 -17.26 24.04 26.56
C SER A 102 -17.70 25.50 26.74
N ARG A 103 -18.73 25.76 27.56
CA ARG A 103 -19.17 27.12 27.91
C ARG A 103 -18.08 27.93 28.63
N SER A 104 -17.19 27.25 29.36
CA SER A 104 -15.99 27.82 29.97
C SER A 104 -14.84 28.07 28.99
N GLY A 105 -15.00 27.74 27.71
CA GLY A 105 -13.95 27.83 26.69
C GLY A 105 -12.94 26.66 26.71
N GLY A 106 -13.08 25.70 27.63
CA GLY A 106 -12.25 24.50 27.72
C GLY A 106 -12.44 23.51 26.56
N LEU A 107 -11.64 22.44 26.56
CA LEU A 107 -11.77 21.35 25.60
C LEU A 107 -13.02 20.51 25.88
N LEU A 108 -13.65 19.97 24.84
CA LEU A 108 -14.64 18.90 24.95
C LEU A 108 -13.97 17.53 24.79
N ASP A 109 -14.58 16.48 25.31
CA ASP A 109 -14.27 15.08 24.97
C ASP A 109 -15.56 14.30 24.67
N VAL A 110 -15.45 13.13 24.04
CA VAL A 110 -16.61 12.25 23.78
C VAL A 110 -16.73 11.23 24.91
N GLN A 111 -17.78 11.34 25.72
CA GLN A 111 -18.16 10.35 26.71
C GLN A 111 -19.13 9.35 26.07
N HIS A 112 -18.84 8.06 26.21
CA HIS A 112 -19.76 6.97 25.84
C HIS A 112 -20.59 6.59 27.07
N ASP A 113 -21.75 5.96 26.83
CA ASP A 113 -22.52 5.34 27.89
C ASP A 113 -21.78 4.11 28.46
N MET A 114 -21.01 4.35 29.52
CA MET A 114 -20.23 3.31 30.19
C MET A 114 -21.09 2.44 31.12
N GLU A 115 -22.39 2.70 31.27
CA GLU A 115 -23.31 1.80 31.97
C GLU A 115 -23.85 0.76 30.97
N ALA A 116 -24.43 1.21 29.84
CA ALA A 116 -24.87 0.35 28.76
C ALA A 116 -23.75 -0.53 28.19
N LEU A 117 -22.52 -0.01 28.06
CA LEU A 117 -21.37 -0.81 27.59
C LEU A 117 -20.90 -1.87 28.59
N LYS A 118 -21.24 -1.76 29.89
CA LYS A 118 -20.89 -2.71 30.96
C LYS A 118 -21.93 -3.80 31.18
N GLU A 119 -23.10 -3.73 30.54
CA GLU A 119 -24.04 -4.87 30.44
C GLU A 119 -23.40 -6.07 29.71
N PHE A 120 -22.38 -5.80 28.89
CA PHE A 120 -21.65 -6.78 28.09
C PHE A 120 -20.25 -7.00 28.65
N ASP A 121 -19.89 -8.27 28.91
CA ASP A 121 -18.59 -8.60 29.52
C ASP A 121 -17.40 -8.47 28.54
N GLY A 122 -16.19 -8.48 29.08
CA GLY A 122 -14.97 -8.37 28.29
C GLY A 122 -14.77 -9.50 27.27
N ASN A 123 -15.31 -10.70 27.51
CA ASN A 123 -15.22 -11.81 26.57
C ASN A 123 -16.19 -11.62 25.38
N TYR A 124 -17.39 -11.09 25.62
CA TYR A 124 -18.29 -10.66 24.55
C TYR A 124 -17.60 -9.65 23.64
N TRP A 125 -16.99 -8.60 24.21
CA TRP A 125 -16.33 -7.56 23.42
C TRP A 125 -15.14 -8.09 22.61
N LYS A 126 -14.30 -8.98 23.18
CA LYS A 126 -13.26 -9.71 22.43
C LYS A 126 -13.86 -10.47 21.25
N ASN A 127 -14.78 -11.40 21.52
CA ASN A 127 -15.40 -12.25 20.50
C ASN A 127 -16.09 -11.43 19.39
N LEU A 128 -16.76 -10.33 19.74
CA LEU A 128 -17.41 -9.43 18.79
C LEU A 128 -16.40 -8.76 17.85
N PHE A 129 -15.30 -8.24 18.40
CA PHE A 129 -14.27 -7.55 17.62
C PHE A 129 -13.37 -8.52 16.84
N ASP A 130 -13.10 -9.71 17.39
CA ASP A 130 -12.30 -10.75 16.74
C ASP A 130 -13.07 -11.43 15.61
N GLY A 131 -14.38 -11.64 15.80
CA GLY A 131 -15.31 -12.05 14.74
C GLY A 131 -15.37 -11.10 13.54
N ARG A 132 -14.87 -9.87 13.68
CA ARG A 132 -14.77 -8.85 12.61
C ARG A 132 -13.40 -8.79 11.93
N ILE A 133 -12.38 -9.50 12.42
CA ILE A 133 -11.05 -9.55 11.79
C ILE A 133 -11.14 -10.17 10.39
N GLY A 134 -10.46 -9.53 9.43
CA GLY A 134 -10.30 -10.03 8.06
C GLY A 134 -11.59 -10.07 7.23
N LYS A 135 -12.67 -9.44 7.67
CA LYS A 135 -13.94 -9.37 6.92
C LYS A 135 -13.91 -8.22 5.93
N THR A 136 -14.71 -8.33 4.86
CA THR A 136 -14.96 -7.26 3.87
C THR A 136 -16.41 -6.77 3.90
N ASN A 137 -17.14 -7.11 4.97
CA ASN A 137 -18.50 -6.66 5.22
C ASN A 137 -18.48 -5.17 5.59
N TRP A 138 -19.45 -4.41 5.07
CA TRP A 138 -19.62 -3.02 5.48
C TRP A 138 -20.33 -2.91 6.83
N PRO A 139 -19.96 -1.97 7.73
CA PRO A 139 -18.76 -1.12 7.69
C PRO A 139 -17.50 -1.83 8.27
N TYR A 140 -17.68 -3.00 8.88
CA TYR A 140 -16.71 -3.70 9.74
C TYR A 140 -15.37 -4.13 9.10
N GLY A 141 -15.19 -3.97 7.78
CA GLY A 141 -13.88 -4.13 7.14
C GLY A 141 -12.84 -3.07 7.53
N SER A 142 -13.28 -1.95 8.11
CA SER A 142 -12.41 -0.95 8.75
C SER A 142 -11.96 -1.38 10.14
N GLY A 143 -10.71 -1.09 10.50
CA GLY A 143 -10.19 -1.25 11.86
C GLY A 143 -10.84 -0.28 12.86
N VAL A 144 -11.34 0.86 12.37
CA VAL A 144 -12.16 1.81 13.15
C VAL A 144 -13.57 1.27 13.33
N TRP A 145 -14.29 1.02 12.23
CA TRP A 145 -15.71 0.64 12.29
C TRP A 145 -15.97 -0.80 12.72
N SER A 146 -14.95 -1.67 12.77
CA SER A 146 -15.02 -2.94 13.50
C SER A 146 -15.24 -2.77 15.02
N LYS A 147 -15.13 -1.53 15.55
CA LYS A 147 -15.49 -1.14 16.92
C LYS A 147 -16.54 -0.01 16.95
N LYS A 148 -17.48 0.01 15.97
CA LYS A 148 -18.52 1.06 15.81
C LYS A 148 -19.18 1.47 17.13
N GLU A 149 -19.54 0.49 17.94
CA GLU A 149 -20.22 0.60 19.23
C GLU A 149 -19.48 1.51 20.22
N TRP A 150 -18.14 1.56 20.11
CA TRP A 150 -17.27 2.37 20.96
C TRP A 150 -16.73 3.61 20.24
N VAL A 151 -17.22 3.94 19.03
CA VAL A 151 -16.71 5.06 18.22
C VAL A 151 -17.81 6.07 17.94
N LEU A 152 -18.88 5.64 17.27
CA LEU A 152 -20.13 6.36 17.08
C LEU A 152 -21.24 5.30 17.04
N PRO A 153 -21.85 4.92 18.18
CA PRO A 153 -22.84 3.85 18.19
C PRO A 153 -24.10 4.20 17.38
N GLU A 154 -24.55 5.46 17.49
CA GLU A 154 -25.81 6.00 16.95
C GLU A 154 -25.79 6.36 15.45
N ILE A 155 -24.61 6.30 14.78
CA ILE A 155 -24.51 6.61 13.34
C ILE A 155 -25.12 5.47 12.50
N ASP A 156 -25.83 5.81 11.42
CA ASP A 156 -26.28 4.77 10.49
C ASP A 156 -25.11 4.24 9.63
N SER A 157 -25.19 2.98 9.19
CA SER A 157 -24.17 2.40 8.32
C SER A 157 -24.12 3.08 6.93
N ASP A 158 -25.22 3.65 6.44
CA ASP A 158 -25.25 4.40 5.18
C ASP A 158 -24.61 5.80 5.31
N ASP A 159 -24.45 6.32 6.53
CA ASP A 159 -23.80 7.61 6.81
C ASP A 159 -22.27 7.50 6.89
N ILE A 160 -21.75 6.29 7.14
CA ILE A 160 -20.31 6.06 7.28
C ILE A 160 -19.55 6.39 5.99
N VAL A 161 -18.40 7.03 6.14
CA VAL A 161 -17.44 7.39 5.08
C VAL A 161 -16.09 6.76 5.44
N SER A 162 -15.85 5.57 4.90
CA SER A 162 -14.68 4.73 5.18
C SER A 162 -14.07 4.20 3.89
N ALA A 163 -12.74 4.10 3.89
CA ALA A 163 -11.92 3.45 2.86
C ALA A 163 -11.34 2.11 3.37
N PHE A 164 -11.91 1.54 4.44
CA PHE A 164 -11.36 0.41 5.21
C PHE A 164 -9.96 0.69 5.79
N GLU A 165 -9.76 1.93 6.26
CA GLU A 165 -8.68 2.33 7.16
C GLU A 165 -8.63 1.54 8.47
N GLY A 166 -7.48 1.59 9.16
CA GLY A 166 -7.19 0.73 10.30
C GLY A 166 -6.67 -0.64 9.87
N ASN A 167 -6.80 -1.65 10.73
CA ASN A 167 -6.22 -2.98 10.56
C ASN A 167 -4.72 -2.95 10.22
N SER A 168 -4.03 -1.92 10.74
CA SER A 168 -2.70 -1.51 10.26
C SER A 168 -1.61 -2.46 10.77
N ASN A 169 -0.56 -2.64 9.98
CA ASN A 169 0.47 -3.64 10.26
C ASN A 169 1.18 -3.41 11.62
N MET A 170 1.25 -4.47 12.42
CA MET A 170 2.15 -4.57 13.57
C MET A 170 3.42 -5.30 13.09
N PHE A 171 4.55 -4.60 13.08
CA PHE A 171 5.83 -5.12 12.62
C PHE A 171 6.72 -5.50 13.81
N TRP A 172 7.18 -6.75 13.89
CA TRP A 172 8.20 -7.15 14.87
C TRP A 172 9.57 -6.66 14.38
N ALA A 173 10.15 -5.72 15.12
CA ALA A 173 11.40 -5.06 14.73
C ALA A 173 12.64 -5.85 15.18
N GLU A 174 12.62 -7.19 15.04
CA GLU A 174 13.62 -8.14 15.58
C GLU A 174 15.05 -7.61 15.41
N ARG A 175 15.45 -7.31 14.17
CA ARG A 175 16.81 -6.92 13.85
C ARG A 175 17.22 -5.62 14.55
N TYR A 176 16.36 -4.61 14.53
CA TYR A 176 16.66 -3.32 15.17
C TYR A 176 16.71 -3.44 16.68
N GLY A 177 15.68 -4.03 17.29
CA GLY A 177 15.61 -4.28 18.73
C GLY A 177 16.85 -5.02 19.22
N LYS A 178 17.21 -6.12 18.56
CA LYS A 178 18.33 -6.99 18.95
C LYS A 178 19.70 -6.37 18.70
N GLN A 179 19.92 -5.71 17.55
CA GLN A 179 21.25 -5.20 17.17
C GLN A 179 21.58 -3.82 17.75
N HIS A 180 20.59 -3.04 18.18
CA HIS A 180 20.80 -1.66 18.61
C HIS A 180 20.29 -1.35 20.03
N LEU A 181 19.23 -2.02 20.49
CA LEU A 181 18.64 -1.78 21.81
C LEU A 181 18.78 -2.98 22.78
N GLY A 182 19.36 -4.09 22.31
CA GLY A 182 19.46 -5.35 23.06
C GLY A 182 18.10 -5.98 23.40
N MET A 183 17.02 -5.64 22.68
CA MET A 183 15.66 -6.07 22.94
C MET A 183 15.23 -7.27 22.10
N ASN A 184 14.36 -8.13 22.64
CA ASN A 184 13.72 -9.22 21.90
C ASN A 184 12.27 -8.93 21.48
N ASP A 185 11.52 -8.12 22.24
CA ASP A 185 10.06 -7.92 22.06
C ASP A 185 9.69 -6.47 21.70
N LEU A 186 10.39 -5.93 20.69
CA LEU A 186 10.15 -4.58 20.15
C LEU A 186 9.31 -4.64 18.86
N TRP A 187 8.27 -3.81 18.80
CA TRP A 187 7.32 -3.74 17.69
C TRP A 187 7.10 -2.31 17.20
N VAL A 188 6.71 -2.17 15.93
CA VAL A 188 6.29 -0.90 15.33
C VAL A 188 4.86 -1.04 14.81
N LYS A 189 3.95 -0.22 15.33
CA LYS A 189 2.58 -0.09 14.84
C LYS A 189 2.57 0.90 13.68
N HIS A 190 2.49 0.39 12.44
CA HIS A 190 2.58 1.19 11.23
C HIS A 190 1.25 1.84 10.83
N CYS A 191 0.71 2.70 11.69
CA CYS A 191 -0.46 3.54 11.38
C CYS A 191 -0.29 4.40 10.11
N GLY A 192 0.96 4.72 9.75
CA GLY A 192 1.31 5.42 8.52
C GLY A 192 1.23 4.59 7.23
N ILE A 193 1.05 3.26 7.30
CA ILE A 193 0.78 2.41 6.13
C ILE A 193 -0.74 2.36 5.95
N SER A 194 -1.26 3.44 5.36
CA SER A 194 -2.68 3.69 5.09
C SER A 194 -2.85 4.32 3.70
N HIS A 195 -4.09 4.57 3.24
CA HIS A 195 -4.33 5.08 1.88
C HIS A 195 -3.83 6.51 1.66
N THR A 196 -3.89 7.41 2.66
CA THR A 196 -3.20 8.72 2.58
C THR A 196 -1.76 8.66 3.09
N GLY A 197 -1.34 7.54 3.68
CA GLY A 197 -0.02 7.36 4.28
C GLY A 197 0.13 8.02 5.66
N SER A 198 -0.94 8.09 6.46
CA SER A 198 -0.94 8.73 7.78
C SER A 198 -2.03 8.21 8.74
N PHE A 199 -1.68 8.12 10.02
CA PHE A 199 -2.55 7.86 11.18
C PHE A 199 -3.80 8.77 11.24
N LYS A 200 -3.76 9.95 10.60
CA LYS A 200 -4.89 10.89 10.56
C LYS A 200 -6.14 10.29 9.92
N ASP A 201 -5.99 9.27 9.07
CA ASP A 201 -7.09 8.55 8.43
C ASP A 201 -8.12 8.02 9.43
N LEU A 202 -7.65 7.47 10.56
CA LEU A 202 -8.51 6.89 11.60
C LEU A 202 -9.44 7.95 12.21
N GLY A 203 -8.93 9.17 12.43
CA GLY A 203 -9.73 10.29 12.95
C GLY A 203 -10.60 10.97 11.91
N MET A 204 -10.22 10.92 10.62
CA MET A 204 -10.98 11.58 9.55
C MET A 204 -12.14 10.76 9.03
N THR A 205 -12.08 9.42 9.05
CA THR A 205 -13.27 8.60 8.76
C THR A 205 -14.41 8.93 9.74
N VAL A 206 -14.14 9.05 11.04
CA VAL A 206 -15.15 9.38 12.06
C VAL A 206 -15.70 10.79 11.87
N LEU A 207 -14.82 11.79 11.75
CA LEU A 207 -15.22 13.19 11.57
C LEU A 207 -16.07 13.39 10.31
N VAL A 208 -15.64 12.85 9.16
CA VAL A 208 -16.37 13.05 7.90
C VAL A 208 -17.64 12.20 7.84
N SER A 209 -17.70 11.05 8.51
CA SER A 209 -18.96 10.30 8.69
C SER A 209 -19.98 11.11 9.49
N GLN A 210 -19.56 11.74 10.60
CA GLN A 210 -20.47 12.57 11.40
C GLN A 210 -20.92 13.83 10.64
N VAL A 211 -20.04 14.45 9.85
CA VAL A 211 -20.43 15.55 8.94
C VAL A 211 -21.42 15.07 7.86
N ASN A 212 -21.24 13.85 7.32
CA ASN A 212 -22.15 13.27 6.33
C ASN A 212 -23.55 13.02 6.94
N ARG A 213 -23.62 12.46 8.16
CA ARG A 213 -24.85 12.34 8.95
C ARG A 213 -25.53 13.70 9.15
N LEU A 214 -24.81 14.68 9.71
CA LEU A 214 -25.33 16.05 9.93
C LEU A 214 -25.96 16.64 8.66
N ARG A 215 -25.24 16.52 7.52
CA ARG A 215 -25.69 17.03 6.22
C ARG A 215 -26.94 16.30 5.71
N LYS A 216 -27.04 14.97 5.88
CA LYS A 216 -28.26 14.19 5.55
C LYS A 216 -29.44 14.50 6.46
N MET A 217 -29.19 14.83 7.73
CA MET A 217 -30.20 15.33 8.68
C MET A 217 -30.65 16.77 8.39
N ASN A 218 -30.31 17.33 7.23
CA ASN A 218 -30.57 18.72 6.82
C ASN A 218 -30.04 19.78 7.80
N ARG A 219 -29.02 19.45 8.61
CA ARG A 219 -28.26 20.47 9.35
C ARG A 219 -27.46 21.31 8.33
N PRO A 220 -27.32 22.63 8.54
CA PRO A 220 -26.53 23.46 7.64
C PRO A 220 -25.05 23.10 7.80
N VAL A 221 -24.54 22.27 6.88
CA VAL A 221 -23.11 22.02 6.67
C VAL A 221 -22.85 21.91 5.16
N VAL A 222 -22.20 22.94 4.59
CA VAL A 222 -21.90 23.03 3.16
C VAL A 222 -20.56 22.38 2.80
N GLY A 223 -19.62 22.32 3.74
CA GLY A 223 -18.31 21.69 3.54
C GLY A 223 -17.48 21.60 4.83
N VAL A 224 -16.26 21.09 4.70
CA VAL A 224 -15.30 20.98 5.82
C VAL A 224 -14.04 21.77 5.52
N GLY A 225 -13.70 22.68 6.43
CA GLY A 225 -12.50 23.51 6.39
C GLY A 225 -11.38 22.95 7.25
N CYS A 226 -10.14 23.16 6.81
CA CYS A 226 -8.95 23.00 7.64
C CYS A 226 -7.87 24.02 7.28
N ALA A 227 -6.99 24.31 8.22
CA ALA A 227 -5.83 25.17 8.02
C ALA A 227 -4.55 24.42 8.41
N SER A 228 -4.07 23.58 7.50
CA SER A 228 -2.89 22.73 7.72
C SER A 228 -2.32 22.27 6.37
N THR A 229 -1.00 22.39 6.17
CA THR A 229 -0.35 21.97 4.92
C THR A 229 -0.15 20.46 4.81
N GLY A 230 -0.06 19.76 5.96
CA GLY A 230 0.37 18.35 6.03
C GLY A 230 -0.77 17.34 6.17
N ASP A 231 -0.45 16.17 6.72
CA ASP A 231 -1.31 14.98 6.85
C ASP A 231 -2.79 15.22 7.22
N THR A 232 -3.09 16.26 8.00
CA THR A 232 -4.45 16.58 8.42
C THR A 232 -5.33 16.99 7.23
N SER A 233 -4.86 17.84 6.32
CA SER A 233 -5.63 18.26 5.13
C SER A 233 -5.64 17.18 4.05
N ALA A 234 -4.55 16.42 3.93
CA ALA A 234 -4.45 15.26 3.04
C ALA A 234 -5.50 14.19 3.37
N ALA A 235 -5.56 13.75 4.63
CA ALA A 235 -6.58 12.81 5.10
C ALA A 235 -7.99 13.38 4.95
N LEU A 236 -8.25 14.61 5.44
CA LEU A 236 -9.57 15.24 5.33
C LEU A 236 -10.10 15.22 3.89
N SER A 237 -9.27 15.68 2.95
CA SER A 237 -9.67 15.84 1.56
C SER A 237 -9.99 14.50 0.89
N ALA A 238 -9.28 13.42 1.24
CA ALA A 238 -9.59 12.08 0.74
C ALA A 238 -10.97 11.58 1.20
N TYR A 239 -11.32 11.75 2.49
CA TYR A 239 -12.65 11.35 2.99
C TYR A 239 -13.76 12.26 2.48
N CYS A 240 -13.54 13.58 2.43
CA CYS A 240 -14.49 14.53 1.86
C CYS A 240 -14.78 14.23 0.38
N ALA A 241 -13.76 13.94 -0.42
CA ALA A 241 -13.91 13.49 -1.81
C ALA A 241 -14.71 12.17 -1.90
N SER A 242 -14.39 11.19 -1.04
CA SER A 242 -15.13 9.91 -0.96
C SER A 242 -16.60 10.06 -0.54
N ALA A 243 -17.01 11.21 0.00
CA ALA A 243 -18.38 11.51 0.42
C ALA A 243 -19.12 12.50 -0.49
N GLY A 244 -18.45 13.10 -1.49
CA GLY A 244 -19.01 14.22 -2.25
C GLY A 244 -19.29 15.44 -1.35
N ILE A 245 -18.42 15.70 -0.37
CA ILE A 245 -18.46 16.84 0.54
C ILE A 245 -17.31 17.81 0.14
N PRO A 246 -17.57 19.12 -0.04
CA PRO A 246 -16.51 20.09 -0.29
C PRO A 246 -15.45 20.12 0.82
N SER A 247 -14.17 19.98 0.44
CA SER A 247 -13.01 20.18 1.32
C SER A 247 -12.38 21.54 1.00
N ILE A 248 -12.12 22.36 2.02
CA ILE A 248 -11.48 23.67 1.88
C ILE A 248 -10.19 23.70 2.72
N VAL A 249 -9.09 24.17 2.14
CA VAL A 249 -7.77 24.24 2.79
C VAL A 249 -7.30 25.68 2.80
N PHE A 250 -7.36 26.34 3.96
CA PHE A 250 -6.96 27.73 4.15
C PHE A 250 -5.48 27.80 4.51
N LEU A 251 -4.66 28.52 3.72
CA LEU A 251 -3.23 28.61 3.95
C LEU A 251 -2.65 30.00 3.61
N PRO A 252 -1.67 30.50 4.39
CA PRO A 252 -0.82 31.60 3.98
C PRO A 252 -0.10 31.26 2.66
N ALA A 253 -0.06 32.19 1.71
CA ALA A 253 0.62 32.01 0.43
C ALA A 253 2.09 31.58 0.60
N ASN A 254 2.78 32.16 1.59
CA ASN A 254 4.18 31.83 1.93
C ASN A 254 4.38 30.47 2.65
N LYS A 255 3.30 29.69 2.87
CA LYS A 255 3.35 28.30 3.39
C LYS A 255 2.93 27.25 2.37
N ILE A 256 2.64 27.63 1.13
CA ILE A 256 2.26 26.69 0.08
C ILE A 256 3.47 25.88 -0.39
N SER A 257 3.38 24.56 -0.26
CA SER A 257 4.31 23.61 -0.85
C SER A 257 3.52 22.58 -1.67
N MET A 258 3.75 22.54 -2.97
CA MET A 258 3.08 21.60 -3.88
C MET A 258 3.34 20.13 -3.48
N ALA A 259 4.50 19.82 -2.90
CA ALA A 259 4.82 18.48 -2.41
C ALA A 259 3.99 18.07 -1.17
N GLN A 260 3.62 19.03 -0.31
CA GLN A 260 2.74 18.79 0.83
C GLN A 260 1.26 18.73 0.39
N LEU A 261 0.87 19.61 -0.53
CA LEU A 261 -0.51 19.79 -1.00
C LEU A 261 -0.92 18.87 -2.15
N VAL A 262 -0.04 18.02 -2.65
CA VAL A 262 -0.33 17.09 -3.76
C VAL A 262 -1.55 16.21 -3.48
N GLN A 263 -1.74 15.73 -2.24
CA GLN A 263 -2.90 14.90 -1.89
C GLN A 263 -4.20 15.71 -1.77
N PRO A 264 -4.28 16.85 -1.04
CA PRO A 264 -5.44 17.74 -1.09
C PRO A 264 -5.86 18.13 -2.51
N ILE A 265 -4.91 18.54 -3.35
CA ILE A 265 -5.17 18.97 -4.74
C ILE A 265 -5.66 17.80 -5.61
N ALA A 266 -5.00 16.63 -5.54
CA ALA A 266 -5.43 15.45 -6.30
C ALA A 266 -6.80 14.91 -5.87
N ASN A 267 -7.19 15.10 -4.60
CA ASN A 267 -8.51 14.79 -4.08
C ASN A 267 -9.55 15.92 -4.31
N GLY A 268 -9.22 16.95 -5.10
CA GLY A 268 -10.17 18.01 -5.48
C GLY A 268 -10.53 19.00 -4.37
N ALA A 269 -9.68 19.17 -3.34
CA ALA A 269 -9.90 20.18 -2.32
C ALA A 269 -9.68 21.60 -2.85
N PHE A 270 -10.51 22.54 -2.39
CA PHE A 270 -10.38 23.95 -2.71
C PHE A 270 -9.30 24.58 -1.81
N VAL A 271 -8.07 24.65 -2.32
CA VAL A 271 -6.92 25.22 -1.61
C VAL A 271 -6.88 26.74 -1.82
N LEU A 272 -7.06 27.49 -0.74
CA LEU A 272 -7.02 28.94 -0.72
C LEU A 272 -5.63 29.45 -0.32
N SER A 273 -4.98 30.13 -1.26
CA SER A 273 -3.74 30.87 -1.06
C SER A 273 -4.04 32.28 -0.55
N LEU A 274 -4.06 32.46 0.76
CA LEU A 274 -4.37 33.73 1.41
C LEU A 274 -3.12 34.62 1.49
N ASP A 275 -3.23 35.87 1.05
CA ASP A 275 -2.14 36.86 1.13
C ASP A 275 -2.07 37.48 2.53
N THR A 276 -1.62 36.67 3.48
CA THR A 276 -1.55 36.98 4.92
C THR A 276 -0.59 36.00 5.61
N ASP A 277 -0.42 36.10 6.93
CA ASP A 277 0.35 35.16 7.75
C ASP A 277 -0.55 34.08 8.41
N PHE A 278 0.00 33.32 9.36
CA PHE A 278 -0.78 32.27 10.03
C PHE A 278 -1.91 32.83 10.90
N ASP A 279 -1.70 33.97 11.56
CA ASP A 279 -2.65 34.53 12.51
C ASP A 279 -3.79 35.25 11.78
N GLY A 280 -3.48 35.98 10.70
CA GLY A 280 -4.49 36.50 9.76
C GLY A 280 -5.26 35.38 9.04
N CYS A 281 -4.61 34.26 8.72
CA CYS A 281 -5.29 33.05 8.24
C CYS A 281 -6.24 32.47 9.30
N MET A 282 -5.84 32.43 10.59
CA MET A 282 -6.71 31.97 11.68
C MET A 282 -7.88 32.93 11.95
N GLN A 283 -7.68 34.24 11.78
CA GLN A 283 -8.75 35.23 11.84
C GLN A 283 -9.77 35.01 10.71
N LEU A 284 -9.32 34.96 9.44
CA LEU A 284 -10.21 34.76 8.31
C LEU A 284 -10.97 33.43 8.40
N VAL A 285 -10.35 32.37 8.92
CA VAL A 285 -11.03 31.09 9.18
C VAL A 285 -12.16 31.24 10.22
N ARG A 286 -11.99 32.05 11.28
CA ARG A 286 -13.06 32.32 12.25
C ARG A 286 -14.19 33.12 11.61
N GLU A 287 -13.87 34.17 10.87
CA GLU A 287 -14.85 35.01 10.16
C GLU A 287 -15.68 34.17 9.18
N VAL A 288 -15.01 33.45 8.28
CA VAL A 288 -15.64 32.54 7.29
C VAL A 288 -16.50 31.46 7.94
N THR A 289 -16.10 30.92 9.10
CA THR A 289 -16.91 29.91 9.81
C THR A 289 -17.97 30.48 10.77
N SER A 290 -18.03 31.80 10.92
CA SER A 290 -19.13 32.49 11.58
C SER A 290 -20.26 32.89 10.63
N GLU A 291 -19.93 33.17 9.36
CA GLU A 291 -20.91 33.48 8.31
C GLU A 291 -21.36 32.26 7.51
N LEU A 292 -20.44 31.33 7.19
CA LEU A 292 -20.73 30.16 6.37
C LEU A 292 -20.76 28.86 7.20
N PRO A 293 -21.69 27.93 6.90
CA PRO A 293 -21.78 26.62 7.55
C PRO A 293 -20.65 25.67 7.10
N ILE A 294 -19.42 25.96 7.52
CA ILE A 294 -18.21 25.19 7.23
C ILE A 294 -17.71 24.56 8.54
N TYR A 295 -17.68 23.23 8.58
CA TYR A 295 -17.23 22.48 9.76
C TYR A 295 -15.69 22.49 9.86
N LEU A 296 -15.10 22.62 11.05
CA LEU A 296 -13.63 22.71 11.20
C LEU A 296 -12.99 21.40 11.66
N ALA A 297 -12.18 20.80 10.78
CA ALA A 297 -11.40 19.58 11.05
C ALA A 297 -10.05 19.84 11.75
N ASN A 298 -10.06 20.75 12.73
CA ASN A 298 -8.88 21.14 13.51
C ASN A 298 -8.55 20.12 14.64
N SER A 299 -7.55 20.41 15.48
CA SER A 299 -7.12 19.53 16.59
C SER A 299 -7.91 19.68 17.90
N LEU A 300 -8.83 20.65 18.00
CA LEU A 300 -9.75 20.75 19.14
C LEU A 300 -10.76 19.60 19.11
N ASN A 301 -11.24 19.31 17.90
CA ASN A 301 -12.32 18.37 17.59
C ASN A 301 -12.08 16.95 18.16
N SER A 302 -12.95 16.55 19.10
CA SER A 302 -12.85 15.30 19.86
C SER A 302 -13.29 14.05 19.09
N LEU A 303 -14.16 14.14 18.06
CA LEU A 303 -14.52 12.99 17.21
C LEU A 303 -13.30 12.31 16.59
N ARG A 304 -12.26 13.11 16.30
CA ARG A 304 -11.00 12.61 15.73
C ARG A 304 -10.26 11.69 16.70
N ILE A 305 -10.44 11.86 18.01
CA ILE A 305 -9.85 11.04 19.08
C ILE A 305 -10.56 9.68 19.12
N GLU A 306 -11.88 9.63 18.93
CA GLU A 306 -12.66 8.38 18.93
C GLU A 306 -12.31 7.46 17.77
N GLY A 307 -11.94 8.02 16.63
CA GLY A 307 -11.32 7.25 15.55
C GLY A 307 -9.90 6.80 15.89
N GLN A 308 -9.06 7.71 16.37
CA GLN A 308 -7.64 7.45 16.68
C GLN A 308 -7.43 6.44 17.81
N LYS A 309 -8.31 6.37 18.82
CA LYS A 309 -8.19 5.45 19.96
C LYS A 309 -8.27 3.98 19.54
N THR A 310 -8.92 3.69 18.39
CA THR A 310 -9.03 2.33 17.86
C THR A 310 -7.67 1.72 17.52
N ALA A 311 -6.62 2.52 17.28
CA ALA A 311 -5.25 2.02 17.11
C ALA A 311 -4.67 1.36 18.38
N ALA A 312 -5.11 1.78 19.58
CA ALA A 312 -4.75 1.11 20.84
C ALA A 312 -5.52 -0.21 21.02
N ILE A 313 -6.79 -0.23 20.64
CA ILE A 313 -7.63 -1.44 20.64
C ILE A 313 -7.05 -2.46 19.63
N GLU A 314 -6.64 -2.03 18.44
CA GLU A 314 -5.90 -2.84 17.47
C GLU A 314 -4.58 -3.37 18.04
N ILE A 315 -3.85 -2.60 18.86
CA ILE A 315 -2.60 -3.08 19.49
C ILE A 315 -2.89 -4.26 20.42
N LEU A 316 -3.91 -4.17 21.28
CA LEU A 316 -4.30 -5.29 22.15
C LEU A 316 -4.78 -6.48 21.31
N GLN A 317 -5.69 -6.24 20.36
CA GLN A 317 -6.27 -7.28 19.51
C GLN A 317 -5.21 -8.04 18.68
N GLN A 318 -4.16 -7.35 18.22
CA GLN A 318 -3.05 -7.96 17.48
C GLN A 318 -2.05 -8.74 18.36
N PHE A 319 -2.16 -8.61 19.68
CA PHE A 319 -1.41 -9.40 20.67
C PHE A 319 -2.30 -10.39 21.43
N ASP A 320 -3.41 -10.86 20.84
CA ASP A 320 -4.37 -11.77 21.49
C ASP A 320 -4.88 -11.25 22.86
N TRP A 321 -5.08 -9.93 22.91
CA TRP A 321 -5.44 -9.15 24.09
C TRP A 321 -4.38 -9.09 25.22
N GLU A 322 -3.15 -9.54 24.97
CA GLU A 322 -2.01 -9.24 25.85
C GLU A 322 -1.64 -7.75 25.80
N VAL A 323 -1.61 -7.10 26.97
CA VAL A 323 -1.21 -5.68 27.08
C VAL A 323 0.31 -5.56 26.97
N PRO A 324 0.86 -4.68 26.12
CA PRO A 324 2.29 -4.38 26.12
C PRO A 324 2.70 -3.65 27.42
N ASP A 325 3.99 -3.59 27.70
CA ASP A 325 4.51 -2.88 28.87
C ASP A 325 4.67 -1.38 28.58
N TRP A 326 5.12 -1.05 27.37
CA TRP A 326 5.35 0.32 26.92
C TRP A 326 4.75 0.59 25.54
N VAL A 327 4.16 1.78 25.38
CA VAL A 327 3.75 2.31 24.06
C VAL A 327 4.29 3.72 23.88
N ILE A 328 5.06 3.91 22.80
CA ILE A 328 5.83 5.13 22.52
C ILE A 328 5.19 5.87 21.35
N VAL A 329 4.68 7.08 21.61
CA VAL A 329 3.86 7.86 20.68
C VAL A 329 4.56 9.20 20.38
N PRO A 330 4.81 9.55 19.10
CA PRO A 330 5.35 10.86 18.73
C PRO A 330 4.38 12.00 19.08
N GLY A 331 4.85 12.94 19.91
CA GLY A 331 4.08 14.00 20.55
C GLY A 331 4.16 15.35 19.82
N GLY A 332 3.24 15.57 18.89
CA GLY A 332 3.06 16.88 18.24
C GLY A 332 1.98 17.71 18.91
N ASN A 333 0.82 17.81 18.27
CA ASN A 333 -0.36 18.53 18.78
C ASN A 333 -1.10 17.77 19.91
N LEU A 334 -0.40 16.85 20.59
CA LEU A 334 -0.74 16.08 21.79
C LEU A 334 -2.05 15.26 21.85
N GLY A 335 -2.99 15.40 20.91
CA GLY A 335 -4.18 14.54 20.85
C GLY A 335 -3.88 13.04 20.71
N ASN A 336 -2.77 12.67 20.05
CA ASN A 336 -2.40 11.27 19.81
C ASN A 336 -2.22 10.46 21.12
N ILE A 337 -1.42 10.97 22.07
CA ILE A 337 -1.09 10.25 23.31
C ILE A 337 -2.34 10.00 24.17
N TYR A 338 -3.26 10.98 24.20
CA TYR A 338 -4.57 10.82 24.83
C TYR A 338 -5.46 9.81 24.09
N ALA A 339 -5.46 9.79 22.76
CA ALA A 339 -6.22 8.78 22.01
C ALA A 339 -5.74 7.35 22.33
N PHE A 340 -4.42 7.12 22.40
CA PHE A 340 -3.90 5.81 22.82
C PHE A 340 -4.29 5.46 24.26
N TYR A 341 -4.13 6.41 25.21
CA TYR A 341 -4.60 6.24 26.59
C TYR A 341 -6.08 5.86 26.66
N LYS A 342 -6.96 6.62 25.99
CA LYS A 342 -8.42 6.44 26.00
C LYS A 342 -8.83 5.07 25.47
N GLY A 343 -8.14 4.58 24.44
CA GLY A 343 -8.37 3.24 23.88
C GLY A 343 -7.96 2.11 24.83
N PHE A 344 -6.77 2.19 25.44
CA PHE A 344 -6.33 1.21 26.44
C PHE A 344 -7.19 1.26 27.71
N HIS A 345 -7.54 2.46 28.19
CA HIS A 345 -8.39 2.66 29.36
C HIS A 345 -9.79 2.05 29.15
N MET A 346 -10.42 2.29 27.99
CA MET A 346 -11.73 1.73 27.66
C MET A 346 -11.70 0.19 27.59
N CYS A 347 -10.63 -0.40 27.06
CA CYS A 347 -10.45 -1.86 27.10
C CYS A 347 -10.29 -2.40 28.52
N LYS A 348 -9.63 -1.64 29.41
CA LYS A 348 -9.49 -2.01 30.83
C LYS A 348 -10.80 -1.89 31.59
N GLU A 349 -11.51 -0.78 31.42
CA GLU A 349 -12.74 -0.47 32.15
C GLU A 349 -13.92 -1.39 31.79
N LEU A 350 -13.89 -1.95 30.57
CA LEU A 350 -14.86 -2.94 30.08
C LEU A 350 -14.36 -4.39 30.27
N GLY A 351 -13.26 -4.60 31.00
CA GLY A 351 -12.80 -5.94 31.41
C GLY A 351 -12.20 -6.80 30.30
N LEU A 352 -11.79 -6.23 29.17
CA LEU A 352 -11.05 -6.98 28.13
C LEU A 352 -9.62 -7.28 28.62
N VAL A 353 -9.04 -6.39 29.42
CA VAL A 353 -7.67 -6.49 29.97
C VAL A 353 -7.59 -5.90 31.36
N ASP A 354 -6.73 -6.44 32.24
CA ASP A 354 -6.67 -5.98 33.64
C ASP A 354 -5.82 -4.70 33.85
N ARG A 355 -5.04 -4.32 32.84
CA ARG A 355 -4.06 -3.20 32.91
C ARG A 355 -4.02 -2.37 31.62
N ILE A 356 -3.36 -1.22 31.72
CA ILE A 356 -2.94 -0.40 30.57
C ILE A 356 -1.39 -0.43 30.47
N PRO A 357 -0.81 -0.17 29.29
CA PRO A 357 0.65 0.03 29.17
C PRO A 357 1.07 1.36 29.81
N ARG A 358 2.35 1.48 30.16
CA ARG A 358 2.96 2.79 30.43
C ARG A 358 3.19 3.51 29.10
N LEU A 359 2.90 4.80 29.04
CA LEU A 359 2.98 5.58 27.80
C LEU A 359 4.23 6.47 27.79
N VAL A 360 4.89 6.57 26.64
CA VAL A 360 5.98 7.53 26.40
C VAL A 360 5.55 8.51 25.32
N CYS A 361 5.59 9.81 25.63
CA CYS A 361 5.42 10.87 24.66
C CYS A 361 6.81 11.34 24.18
N ALA A 362 7.12 11.15 22.90
CA ALA A 362 8.42 11.48 22.33
C ALA A 362 8.35 12.79 21.51
N GLN A 363 9.12 13.81 21.88
CA GLN A 363 9.13 15.12 21.20
C GLN A 363 10.47 15.41 20.51
N ALA A 364 10.47 16.27 19.49
CA ALA A 364 11.72 16.83 18.97
C ALA A 364 12.18 17.97 19.91
N ALA A 365 13.48 18.05 20.22
CA ALA A 365 14.04 19.08 21.11
C ALA A 365 13.81 20.53 20.61
N ASN A 366 13.56 20.68 19.31
CA ASN A 366 13.16 21.95 18.68
C ASN A 366 11.67 22.33 18.91
N ALA A 367 10.86 21.43 19.48
CA ALA A 367 9.42 21.59 19.75
C ALA A 367 8.99 20.72 20.95
N ASN A 368 9.54 21.01 22.13
CA ASN A 368 9.49 20.15 23.34
C ASN A 368 8.73 20.74 24.57
N PRO A 369 7.63 21.51 24.44
CA PRO A 369 7.03 22.22 25.58
C PRO A 369 6.46 21.28 26.68
N LEU A 370 5.92 20.12 26.29
CA LEU A 370 5.43 19.12 27.23
C LEU A 370 6.58 18.40 27.95
N TYR A 371 7.74 18.24 27.29
CA TYR A 371 8.94 17.70 27.94
C TYR A 371 9.48 18.65 29.02
N LEU A 372 9.53 19.96 28.76
CA LEU A 372 9.91 20.94 29.77
C LEU A 372 8.96 20.90 30.99
N HIS A 373 7.65 20.84 30.74
CA HIS A 373 6.61 20.72 31.77
C HIS A 373 6.67 19.39 32.55
N TYR A 374 7.08 18.29 31.91
CA TYR A 374 7.35 17.02 32.59
C TYR A 374 8.60 17.10 33.48
N LYS A 375 9.68 17.73 33.00
CA LYS A 375 10.93 17.88 33.77
C LYS A 375 10.81 18.87 34.95
N SER A 376 9.85 19.81 34.91
CA SER A 376 9.47 20.62 36.09
C SER A 376 8.55 19.88 37.08
N GLY A 377 8.13 18.65 36.78
CA GLY A 377 7.25 17.87 37.66
C GLY A 377 5.77 18.23 37.54
N TRP A 378 5.33 18.70 36.37
CA TRP A 378 3.98 19.15 36.06
C TRP A 378 3.55 20.46 36.76
N THR A 379 4.48 21.28 37.27
CA THR A 379 4.15 22.56 37.92
C THR A 379 3.82 23.66 36.90
N ASP A 380 4.79 23.96 36.03
CA ASP A 380 4.76 25.13 35.17
C ASP A 380 4.74 24.68 33.70
N PHE A 381 3.67 25.03 32.99
CA PHE A 381 3.59 24.88 31.53
C PHE A 381 3.83 26.23 30.87
N SER A 382 4.71 26.27 29.87
CA SER A 382 4.96 27.46 29.06
C SER A 382 5.07 27.06 27.58
N PRO A 383 4.30 27.67 26.67
CA PRO A 383 4.50 27.50 25.24
C PRO A 383 5.91 27.92 24.82
N VAL A 384 6.49 27.19 23.85
CA VAL A 384 7.82 27.48 23.30
C VAL A 384 7.71 27.95 21.85
N LYS A 385 8.61 28.82 21.39
CA LYS A 385 8.69 29.16 19.96
C LYS A 385 9.39 28.02 19.20
N ALA A 386 8.60 27.08 18.69
CA ALA A 386 9.11 25.90 17.98
C ALA A 386 10.02 26.29 16.80
N LYS A 387 11.20 25.67 16.75
CA LYS A 387 12.17 25.79 15.66
C LYS A 387 11.88 24.76 14.57
N THR A 388 12.48 24.92 13.40
CA THR A 388 12.38 23.95 12.29
C THR A 388 12.84 22.56 12.73
N THR A 389 12.11 21.52 12.35
CA THR A 389 12.50 20.12 12.57
C THR A 389 12.16 19.26 11.35
N PHE A 390 12.96 18.22 11.09
CA PHE A 390 12.61 17.17 10.12
C PHE A 390 11.33 16.41 10.55
N ALA A 391 11.04 16.39 11.86
CA ALA A 391 9.83 15.83 12.46
C ALA A 391 8.61 16.77 12.30
N SER A 392 8.37 17.28 11.09
CA SER A 392 7.52 18.46 10.84
C SER A 392 6.06 18.37 11.30
N ALA A 393 5.44 17.18 11.37
CA ALA A 393 4.07 17.06 11.89
C ALA A 393 4.00 17.09 13.45
N ILE A 394 5.15 17.13 14.12
CA ILE A 394 5.29 17.38 15.56
C ILE A 394 6.00 18.70 15.88
N GLN A 395 6.22 19.59 14.90
CA GLN A 395 6.72 20.95 15.09
C GLN A 395 5.67 21.86 15.73
N ILE A 396 5.30 21.60 16.99
CA ILE A 396 4.24 22.30 17.72
C ILE A 396 4.79 22.88 19.02
N GLY A 397 4.83 24.21 19.08
CA GLY A 397 5.33 24.97 20.24
C GLY A 397 4.26 25.29 21.29
N ASP A 398 3.01 25.36 20.87
CA ASP A 398 1.82 25.56 21.71
C ASP A 398 0.79 24.44 21.40
N PRO A 399 0.87 23.29 22.08
CA PRO A 399 0.04 22.14 21.77
C PRO A 399 -1.37 22.23 22.38
N VAL A 400 -2.37 22.28 21.49
CA VAL A 400 -3.81 22.47 21.76
C VAL A 400 -4.46 21.38 22.63
N SER A 401 -3.75 20.29 22.94
CA SER A 401 -4.24 19.18 23.79
C SER A 401 -3.25 18.84 24.91
N ILE A 402 -2.62 19.87 25.50
CA ILE A 402 -1.71 19.72 26.64
C ILE A 402 -2.40 19.02 27.82
N ASP A 403 -3.58 19.48 28.25
CA ASP A 403 -4.29 18.95 29.42
C ASP A 403 -4.62 17.45 29.25
N ARG A 404 -5.11 17.09 28.05
CA ARG A 404 -5.39 15.72 27.65
C ARG A 404 -4.14 14.83 27.73
N ALA A 405 -2.97 15.35 27.36
CA ALA A 405 -1.70 14.60 27.42
C ALA A 405 -1.12 14.50 28.83
N VAL A 406 -1.17 15.58 29.62
CA VAL A 406 -0.78 15.56 31.04
C VAL A 406 -1.62 14.53 31.79
N TYR A 407 -2.95 14.56 31.62
CA TYR A 407 -3.87 13.60 32.19
C TYR A 407 -3.56 12.15 31.75
N ALA A 408 -3.37 11.91 30.44
CA ALA A 408 -3.02 10.58 29.92
C ALA A 408 -1.71 10.03 30.49
N LEU A 409 -0.69 10.89 30.63
CA LEU A 409 0.62 10.50 31.13
C LEU A 409 0.58 10.27 32.64
N GLN A 410 -0.05 11.15 33.43
CA GLN A 410 -0.21 10.94 34.87
C GLN A 410 -0.97 9.64 35.18
N ASN A 411 -2.11 9.40 34.52
CA ASN A 411 -2.92 8.19 34.76
C ASN A 411 -2.31 6.89 34.20
N SER A 412 -1.29 6.96 33.32
CA SER A 412 -0.55 5.78 32.83
C SER A 412 0.84 5.62 33.46
N ASN A 413 1.21 6.45 34.44
CA ASN A 413 2.59 6.57 34.94
C ASN A 413 3.59 6.73 33.77
N GLY A 414 3.22 7.58 32.81
CA GLY A 414 3.92 7.83 31.57
C GLY A 414 5.06 8.83 31.71
N ILE A 415 5.83 8.94 30.63
CA ILE A 415 7.11 9.68 30.57
C ILE A 415 7.11 10.57 29.33
N VAL A 416 7.83 11.70 29.39
CA VAL A 416 8.14 12.51 28.20
C VAL A 416 9.65 12.53 27.99
N GLU A 417 10.10 12.27 26.77
CA GLU A 417 11.52 12.34 26.38
C GLU A 417 11.71 13.03 25.03
N GLU A 418 12.92 13.54 24.80
CA GLU A 418 13.24 14.36 23.62
C GLU A 418 14.32 13.77 22.71
N ALA A 419 14.29 14.18 21.44
CA ALA A 419 15.29 13.85 20.43
C ALA A 419 15.76 15.11 19.69
N THR A 420 17.08 15.31 19.59
CA THR A 420 17.67 16.35 18.74
C THR A 420 17.59 15.99 17.26
N GLU A 421 17.79 16.97 16.37
CA GLU A 421 17.72 16.75 14.92
C GLU A 421 18.75 15.73 14.40
N GLU A 422 19.97 15.68 14.97
CA GLU A 422 20.92 14.64 14.58
C GLU A 422 20.53 13.27 15.14
N GLU A 423 20.13 13.18 16.42
CA GLU A 423 19.70 11.90 17.01
C GLU A 423 18.52 11.27 16.28
N LEU A 424 17.49 12.06 15.92
CA LEU A 424 16.30 11.52 15.26
C LEU A 424 16.58 11.10 13.81
N MET A 425 17.54 11.76 13.14
CA MET A 425 17.96 11.46 11.77
C MET A 425 18.92 10.27 11.71
N ASP A 426 19.88 10.17 12.62
CA ASP A 426 20.73 8.99 12.79
C ASP A 426 19.87 7.78 13.19
N ALA A 427 18.94 7.90 14.15
CA ALA A 427 18.00 6.82 14.51
C ALA A 427 17.11 6.40 13.33
N MET A 428 16.69 7.34 12.47
CA MET A 428 15.96 7.04 11.24
C MET A 428 16.82 6.25 10.24
N ALA A 429 18.05 6.68 9.97
CA ALA A 429 18.96 5.98 9.07
C ALA A 429 19.37 4.60 9.60
N GLN A 430 19.53 4.47 10.92
CA GLN A 430 19.80 3.21 11.60
C GLN A 430 18.62 2.24 11.48
N ALA A 431 17.39 2.71 11.71
CA ALA A 431 16.18 1.91 11.52
C ALA A 431 16.02 1.42 10.07
N ASP A 432 16.17 2.33 9.10
CA ASP A 432 16.11 1.98 7.68
C ASP A 432 17.21 0.98 7.28
N SER A 433 18.42 1.06 7.86
CA SER A 433 19.51 0.10 7.63
C SER A 433 19.19 -1.34 8.05
N THR A 434 18.16 -1.54 8.89
CA THR A 434 17.67 -2.87 9.28
C THR A 434 16.55 -3.41 8.39
N GLY A 435 16.11 -2.64 7.38
CA GLY A 435 15.07 -3.02 6.41
C GLY A 435 13.73 -2.30 6.58
N MET A 436 13.61 -1.36 7.51
CA MET A 436 12.45 -0.48 7.63
C MET A 436 12.49 0.69 6.63
N PHE A 437 11.44 1.51 6.59
CA PHE A 437 11.44 2.79 5.88
C PHE A 437 10.56 3.83 6.60
N ILE A 438 11.08 4.34 7.72
CA ILE A 438 10.28 5.08 8.72
C ILE A 438 10.21 6.59 8.45
N CYS A 439 9.27 7.30 9.10
CA CYS A 439 9.26 8.77 9.11
C CYS A 439 10.10 9.36 10.26
N PRO A 440 10.56 10.61 10.18
CA PRO A 440 11.34 11.27 11.24
C PRO A 440 10.66 11.26 12.62
N HIS A 441 9.32 11.31 12.70
CA HIS A 441 8.59 11.15 13.97
C HIS A 441 8.86 9.79 14.66
N THR A 442 9.08 8.75 13.86
CA THR A 442 9.44 7.42 14.38
C THR A 442 10.91 7.39 14.81
N GLY A 443 11.80 8.13 14.12
CA GLY A 443 13.17 8.39 14.60
C GLY A 443 13.19 9.01 16.00
N VAL A 444 12.40 10.06 16.22
CA VAL A 444 12.20 10.70 17.54
C VAL A 444 11.76 9.68 18.61
N ALA A 445 10.81 8.81 18.28
CA ALA A 445 10.35 7.76 19.21
C ALA A 445 11.41 6.67 19.48
N LEU A 446 12.26 6.35 18.51
CA LEU A 446 13.37 5.41 18.69
C LEU A 446 14.53 6.02 19.49
N THR A 447 14.81 7.32 19.34
CA THR A 447 15.74 8.05 20.22
C THR A 447 15.24 8.07 21.66
N ALA A 448 13.94 8.34 21.88
CA ALA A 448 13.35 8.30 23.22
C ALA A 448 13.42 6.88 23.82
N LEU A 449 13.19 5.84 23.01
CA LEU A 449 13.37 4.44 23.44
C LEU A 449 14.83 4.15 23.83
N ASP A 450 15.81 4.54 23.03
CA ASP A 450 17.23 4.36 23.36
C ASP A 450 17.62 5.04 24.68
N LYS A 451 17.23 6.31 24.88
CA LYS A 451 17.45 7.03 26.14
C LYS A 451 16.81 6.33 27.35
N LEU A 452 15.61 5.76 27.19
CA LEU A 452 14.91 5.03 28.24
C LEU A 452 15.42 3.59 28.45
N ARG A 453 16.06 2.98 27.44
CA ARG A 453 16.79 1.71 27.56
C ARG A 453 18.13 1.91 28.28
N ASN A 454 18.87 2.97 27.94
CA ASN A 454 20.18 3.29 28.50
C ASN A 454 20.11 3.81 29.95
N SER A 455 19.01 4.48 30.32
CA SER A 455 18.70 4.83 31.72
C SER A 455 18.06 3.68 32.54
N GLY A 456 17.85 2.50 31.94
CA GLY A 456 17.29 1.32 32.61
C GLY A 456 15.80 1.39 32.94
N VAL A 457 15.09 2.41 32.45
CA VAL A 457 13.64 2.60 32.67
C VAL A 457 12.82 1.59 31.89
N ILE A 458 13.21 1.32 30.64
CA ILE A 458 12.67 0.23 29.82
C ILE A 458 13.68 -0.93 29.84
N ARG A 459 13.24 -2.14 30.15
CA ARG A 459 14.10 -3.33 30.26
C ARG A 459 14.31 -3.99 28.88
N PRO A 460 15.29 -4.89 28.71
CA PRO A 460 15.52 -5.58 27.44
C PRO A 460 14.33 -6.43 26.97
N THR A 461 13.53 -6.92 27.91
CA THR A 461 12.43 -7.88 27.68
C THR A 461 11.03 -7.27 27.82
N ASP A 462 10.92 -5.96 28.07
CA ASP A 462 9.60 -5.30 28.19
C ASP A 462 8.95 -5.20 26.80
N ARG A 463 7.71 -5.70 26.62
CA ARG A 463 7.03 -5.63 25.32
C ARG A 463 6.74 -4.19 24.98
N THR A 464 7.36 -3.70 23.90
CA THR A 464 7.40 -2.27 23.59
C THR A 464 6.87 -2.01 22.18
N VAL A 465 5.91 -1.09 22.04
CA VAL A 465 5.32 -0.71 20.75
C VAL A 465 5.63 0.75 20.40
N VAL A 466 6.27 0.98 19.25
CA VAL A 466 6.53 2.33 18.71
C VAL A 466 5.47 2.67 17.67
N VAL A 467 4.82 3.83 17.79
CA VAL A 467 3.74 4.24 16.86
C VAL A 467 4.32 5.04 15.68
N SER A 468 4.38 4.42 14.51
CA SER A 468 4.83 5.05 13.26
C SER A 468 3.66 5.79 12.58
N THR A 469 3.54 7.09 12.85
CA THR A 469 2.36 7.91 12.52
C THR A 469 2.18 8.28 11.05
N ALA A 470 3.22 8.19 10.22
CA ALA A 470 3.19 8.53 8.79
C ALA A 470 4.17 7.66 7.99
N HIS A 471 3.90 7.43 6.69
CA HIS A 471 4.79 6.63 5.84
C HIS A 471 6.10 7.36 5.56
N GLY A 472 7.25 6.66 5.63
CA GLY A 472 8.56 7.20 5.22
C GLY A 472 8.61 7.71 3.77
N LEU A 473 7.70 7.29 2.89
CA LEU A 473 7.58 7.81 1.52
C LEU A 473 7.21 9.29 1.44
N LYS A 474 6.64 9.89 2.51
CA LYS A 474 6.43 11.35 2.60
C LYS A 474 7.70 12.14 2.93
N PHE A 475 8.80 11.45 3.25
CA PHE A 475 10.04 12.04 3.78
C PHE A 475 11.28 11.64 2.95
N THR A 476 11.09 11.27 1.69
CA THR A 476 12.17 10.88 0.76
C THR A 476 13.24 11.97 0.62
N GLN A 477 12.86 13.26 0.55
CA GLN A 477 13.80 14.36 0.46
C GLN A 477 14.74 14.40 1.68
N SER A 478 14.20 14.38 2.90
CA SER A 478 14.98 14.33 4.15
C SER A 478 15.98 13.17 4.20
N LYS A 479 15.62 12.00 3.64
CA LYS A 479 16.54 10.85 3.51
C LYS A 479 17.60 11.05 2.41
N ILE A 480 17.23 11.67 1.28
CA ILE A 480 18.18 12.06 0.21
C ILE A 480 19.21 13.04 0.77
N ASP A 481 18.76 14.08 1.48
CA ASP A 481 19.62 15.12 2.06
C ASP A 481 20.60 14.49 3.07
N TYR A 482 20.12 13.59 3.93
CA TYR A 482 20.94 12.87 4.89
C TYR A 482 21.98 11.95 4.22
N HIS A 483 21.56 11.03 3.33
CA HIS A 483 22.50 10.08 2.73
C HIS A 483 23.44 10.70 1.67
N SER A 484 23.12 11.89 1.16
CA SER A 484 24.03 12.71 0.33
C SER A 484 24.92 13.66 1.12
N LYS A 485 24.73 13.78 2.45
CA LYS A 485 25.39 14.75 3.34
C LYS A 485 25.15 16.22 2.96
N ALA A 486 23.95 16.52 2.48
CA ALA A 486 23.51 17.86 2.10
C ALA A 486 22.81 18.63 3.25
N ILE A 487 22.62 18.03 4.42
CA ILE A 487 22.07 18.70 5.61
C ILE A 487 23.17 19.56 6.26
N PRO A 488 23.01 20.89 6.37
CA PRO A 488 23.96 21.74 7.09
C PRO A 488 24.06 21.38 8.57
N GLU A 489 25.23 21.56 9.16
CA GLU A 489 25.48 21.41 10.61
C GLU A 489 25.20 20.01 11.20
N MET A 490 24.98 18.99 10.36
CA MET A 490 24.76 17.59 10.76
C MET A 490 25.83 16.68 10.14
N ALA A 491 26.46 15.82 10.94
CA ALA A 491 27.57 14.96 10.50
C ALA A 491 27.12 13.83 9.55
N CYS A 492 25.82 13.54 9.52
CA CYS A 492 25.17 12.51 8.68
C CYS A 492 25.93 11.16 8.80
N ARG A 493 26.05 10.66 10.03
CA ARG A 493 27.04 9.67 10.43
C ARG A 493 26.84 8.30 9.76
N LEU A 494 25.58 7.98 9.42
CA LEU A 494 25.14 6.76 8.75
C LEU A 494 24.75 7.00 7.27
N ALA A 495 25.26 8.08 6.66
CA ALA A 495 25.06 8.35 5.23
C ALA A 495 25.60 7.21 4.36
N ASN A 496 24.85 6.84 3.32
CA ASN A 496 25.16 5.73 2.42
C ASN A 496 25.03 6.18 0.95
N PRO A 497 25.92 7.07 0.47
CA PRO A 497 25.88 7.59 -0.89
C PRO A 497 26.29 6.51 -1.91
N PRO A 498 25.82 6.59 -3.17
CA PRO A 498 26.29 5.72 -4.24
C PRO A 498 27.82 5.79 -4.44
N VAL A 499 28.48 4.64 -4.43
CA VAL A 499 29.94 4.55 -4.62
C VAL A 499 30.27 4.62 -6.11
N ASN A 500 30.94 5.69 -6.53
CA ASN A 500 31.41 5.86 -7.90
C ASN A 500 32.58 4.90 -8.21
N VAL A 501 32.31 3.88 -9.03
CA VAL A 501 33.31 2.92 -9.52
C VAL A 501 33.52 3.05 -11.03
N LYS A 502 34.75 2.78 -11.50
CA LYS A 502 35.02 2.66 -12.94
C LYS A 502 34.45 1.34 -13.46
N ALA A 503 34.06 1.32 -14.74
CA ALA A 503 33.59 0.12 -15.43
C ALA A 503 34.75 -0.83 -15.81
N ASP A 504 35.46 -1.32 -14.79
CA ASP A 504 36.58 -2.25 -14.91
C ASP A 504 36.22 -3.58 -14.23
N PHE A 505 36.43 -4.69 -14.95
CA PHE A 505 36.17 -6.05 -14.46
C PHE A 505 37.07 -6.43 -13.27
N GLY A 506 38.26 -5.83 -13.16
CA GLY A 506 39.20 -6.07 -12.06
C GLY A 506 38.66 -5.67 -10.67
N LEU A 507 37.69 -4.76 -10.60
CA LEU A 507 37.13 -4.29 -9.33
C LEU A 507 36.10 -5.24 -8.68
N GLY A 508 35.59 -6.23 -9.43
CA GLY A 508 34.55 -7.15 -8.95
C GLY A 508 34.97 -8.01 -7.73
N VAL A 509 36.27 -8.12 -7.46
CA VAL A 509 36.84 -8.87 -6.34
C VAL A 509 36.88 -8.05 -5.03
N VAL A 510 36.78 -6.72 -5.11
CA VAL A 510 36.90 -5.82 -3.94
C VAL A 510 35.59 -5.69 -3.16
N LEU A 511 34.46 -6.15 -3.72
CA LEU A 511 33.11 -5.97 -3.17
C LEU A 511 32.62 -7.12 -2.28
N SER A 512 33.52 -7.95 -1.74
CA SER A 512 33.20 -9.02 -0.78
C SER A 512 34.17 -9.03 0.41
N GLY A 513 33.96 -8.13 1.38
CA GLY A 513 34.71 -8.09 2.63
C GLY A 513 34.54 -6.75 3.38
N ASP A 514 33.74 -6.75 4.44
CA ASP A 514 33.56 -5.58 5.31
C ASP A 514 34.86 -5.17 6.02
N LYS A 515 35.07 -3.85 6.17
CA LYS A 515 35.78 -3.18 7.29
C LYS A 515 37.07 -3.85 7.82
N CYS A 516 37.88 -4.48 6.97
CA CYS A 516 39.14 -5.10 7.41
C CYS A 516 40.26 -4.07 7.58
N PHE A 517 40.80 -4.00 8.79
CA PHE A 517 42.02 -3.27 9.13
C PHE A 517 43.26 -3.84 8.42
N GLY A 518 44.24 -2.96 8.19
CA GLY A 518 45.66 -3.33 8.22
C GLY A 518 46.37 -3.43 6.88
N LYS A 519 47.44 -2.64 6.73
CA LYS A 519 48.53 -2.97 5.80
C LYS A 519 49.20 -4.28 6.25
N ARG A 520 49.50 -5.16 5.30
CA ARG A 520 50.78 -5.89 5.28
C ARG A 520 51.13 -6.37 3.88
N ASP A 521 52.40 -6.70 3.71
CA ASP A 521 53.10 -6.69 2.43
C ASP A 521 52.85 -7.93 1.56
N GLY A 522 53.18 -7.81 0.28
CA GLY A 522 52.70 -8.71 -0.75
C GLY A 522 53.28 -10.13 -0.74
N GLN A 523 52.40 -11.10 -0.98
CA GLN A 523 52.73 -12.38 -1.62
C GLN A 523 51.65 -12.76 -2.62
N THR A 524 52.06 -13.21 -3.81
CA THR A 524 51.15 -13.47 -4.94
C THR A 524 50.51 -14.86 -4.83
N VAL A 525 49.25 -14.93 -4.39
CA VAL A 525 48.49 -16.19 -4.38
C VAL A 525 47.85 -16.43 -5.75
N VAL A 526 48.48 -17.28 -6.57
CA VAL A 526 48.00 -17.61 -7.92
C VAL A 526 46.89 -18.67 -7.86
N TRP A 527 45.63 -18.24 -7.87
CA TRP A 527 44.49 -19.14 -8.01
C TRP A 527 44.29 -19.55 -9.48
N LYS A 528 44.78 -20.75 -9.82
CA LYS A 528 44.75 -21.33 -11.17
C LYS A 528 43.34 -21.86 -11.53
N TRP A 529 42.46 -20.96 -11.98
CA TRP A 529 41.14 -21.34 -12.49
C TRP A 529 41.25 -22.25 -13.73
N PHE A 530 40.57 -23.39 -13.71
CA PHE A 530 40.40 -24.23 -14.89
C PHE A 530 39.39 -23.57 -15.83
N SER A 531 39.80 -23.34 -17.08
CA SER A 531 38.92 -22.83 -18.13
C SER A 531 38.06 -23.96 -18.70
N ALA A 532 36.74 -23.78 -18.69
CA ALA A 532 35.80 -24.58 -19.47
C ALA A 532 34.65 -23.68 -19.96
N SER A 533 34.34 -23.77 -21.25
CA SER A 533 33.13 -23.20 -21.88
C SER A 533 32.93 -21.68 -21.73
N GLY A 534 33.60 -20.88 -22.58
CA GLY A 534 33.36 -19.44 -22.67
C GLY A 534 31.97 -19.08 -23.18
N VAL A 535 31.31 -18.12 -22.52
CA VAL A 535 30.02 -17.55 -22.94
C VAL A 535 30.17 -16.03 -23.04
N HIS A 536 30.04 -15.49 -24.26
CA HIS A 536 30.03 -14.03 -24.46
C HIS A 536 28.74 -13.41 -23.93
N LEU A 537 28.86 -12.54 -22.93
CA LEU A 537 27.76 -11.75 -22.41
C LEU A 537 27.45 -10.59 -23.37
N ILE A 538 26.37 -10.70 -24.16
CA ILE A 538 25.92 -9.62 -25.04
C ILE A 538 24.84 -8.81 -24.33
N MET A 539 25.18 -7.58 -23.95
CA MET A 539 24.27 -6.62 -23.33
C MET A 539 23.33 -6.02 -24.38
N ILE A 540 22.03 -6.32 -24.30
CA ILE A 540 21.02 -5.75 -25.21
C ILE A 540 20.37 -4.53 -24.53
N ILE A 541 20.68 -3.34 -25.04
CA ILE A 541 20.17 -2.06 -24.53
C ILE A 541 18.81 -1.75 -25.18
N ARG A 542 17.77 -1.53 -24.37
CA ARG A 542 16.62 -0.69 -24.78
C ARG A 542 15.91 -0.09 -23.56
N HIS A 543 15.68 1.23 -23.60
CA HIS A 543 14.89 2.01 -22.64
C HIS A 543 15.26 1.90 -21.14
N GLY A 544 16.49 2.30 -20.81
CA GLY A 544 16.74 3.28 -19.74
C GLY A 544 16.29 2.99 -18.30
N CYS A 545 16.00 1.75 -17.91
CA CYS A 545 15.64 1.39 -16.53
C CYS A 545 16.54 0.26 -16.01
N TYR A 546 17.36 0.56 -15.02
CA TYR A 546 18.20 -0.42 -14.32
C TYR A 546 17.41 -1.04 -13.16
N HIS A 547 17.03 -2.32 -13.29
CA HIS A 547 16.47 -3.10 -12.18
C HIS A 547 17.16 -4.45 -12.06
N LEU A 548 17.86 -4.67 -10.94
CA LEU A 548 18.05 -6.02 -10.41
C LEU A 548 16.68 -6.51 -9.92
N ILE A 549 16.18 -7.59 -10.51
CA ILE A 549 14.94 -8.25 -10.07
C ILE A 549 15.32 -9.56 -9.39
N THR A 550 15.06 -9.66 -8.08
CA THR A 550 15.30 -10.88 -7.30
C THR A 550 14.27 -11.97 -7.61
N LYS A 551 14.68 -13.25 -7.49
CA LYS A 551 13.93 -14.44 -7.97
C LYS A 551 12.42 -14.42 -7.68
N GLN A 552 11.99 -14.00 -6.49
CA GLN A 552 10.58 -14.02 -6.08
C GLN A 552 9.66 -13.11 -6.91
N LYS A 553 10.11 -11.92 -7.35
CA LYS A 553 9.22 -10.98 -8.05
C LYS A 553 8.86 -11.41 -9.49
N ILE A 554 9.59 -12.35 -10.08
CA ILE A 554 9.30 -12.83 -11.45
C ILE A 554 8.12 -13.80 -11.47
N GLN A 555 7.89 -14.60 -10.42
CA GLN A 555 6.78 -15.57 -10.38
C GLN A 555 5.39 -14.92 -10.48
N GLN A 556 5.21 -13.70 -9.95
CA GLN A 556 3.93 -12.99 -10.08
C GLN A 556 3.68 -12.41 -11.49
N TYR A 557 4.73 -11.99 -12.21
CA TYR A 557 4.59 -11.34 -13.52
C TYR A 557 4.32 -12.29 -14.70
N VAL A 558 4.45 -13.62 -14.49
CA VAL A 558 4.23 -14.65 -15.54
C VAL A 558 3.04 -15.57 -15.18
N GLY A 559 2.16 -15.13 -14.27
CA GLY A 559 0.98 -15.87 -13.79
C GLY A 559 -0.16 -16.08 -14.80
N PHE A 560 0.14 -16.12 -16.10
CA PHE A 560 -0.83 -16.29 -17.20
C PHE A 560 -0.57 -17.52 -18.10
N CYS A 561 0.24 -18.48 -17.63
CA CYS A 561 0.18 -19.85 -18.15
C CYS A 561 -0.99 -20.60 -17.47
N PHE A 562 -1.76 -21.36 -18.26
CA PHE A 562 -2.97 -22.06 -17.78
C PHE A 562 -2.65 -23.09 -16.68
N LYS A 563 -2.97 -22.78 -15.42
CA LYS A 563 -2.97 -23.75 -14.33
C LYS A 563 -4.35 -24.42 -14.25
N ARG A 564 -4.48 -25.65 -14.75
CA ARG A 564 -5.68 -26.49 -14.59
C ARG A 564 -5.37 -27.64 -13.64
N HIS A 565 -6.25 -27.91 -12.67
CA HIS A 565 -6.07 -29.03 -11.75
C HIS A 565 -6.14 -30.37 -12.49
N CYS A 566 -5.04 -31.12 -12.45
CA CYS A 566 -5.01 -32.57 -12.27
C CYS A 566 -3.67 -32.97 -11.60
N SER A 567 -3.63 -34.19 -11.10
CA SER A 567 -2.55 -34.79 -10.29
C SER A 567 -1.13 -34.72 -10.85
N GLY A 568 -0.15 -34.56 -9.94
CA GLY A 568 1.11 -35.33 -10.02
C GLY A 568 2.36 -34.56 -10.40
N GLU A 569 2.43 -34.05 -11.63
CA GLU A 569 3.69 -33.53 -12.20
C GLU A 569 3.58 -32.07 -12.66
N GLU A 570 4.49 -31.21 -12.19
CA GLU A 570 4.62 -29.84 -12.69
C GLU A 570 5.47 -29.84 -13.98
N GLY A 571 4.81 -29.95 -15.14
CA GLY A 571 5.43 -29.90 -16.46
C GLY A 571 5.03 -28.66 -17.28
N PHE A 572 5.93 -28.18 -18.15
CA PHE A 572 5.60 -27.19 -19.18
C PHE A 572 5.36 -27.90 -20.52
N GLU A 573 4.12 -27.87 -21.01
CA GLU A 573 3.68 -28.57 -22.23
C GLU A 573 3.21 -27.59 -23.30
N CYS A 574 3.28 -28.02 -24.57
CA CYS A 574 2.74 -27.26 -25.69
C CYS A 574 1.20 -27.41 -25.74
N PRO A 575 0.40 -26.34 -25.56
CA PRO A 575 -1.06 -26.43 -25.43
C PRO A 575 -1.83 -26.79 -26.73
N ILE A 576 -1.14 -27.27 -27.79
CA ILE A 576 -1.76 -27.80 -29.02
C ILE A 576 -1.43 -29.28 -29.22
N CYS A 577 -0.17 -29.72 -29.10
CA CYS A 577 0.23 -31.13 -29.24
C CYS A 577 0.35 -31.89 -27.91
N TRP A 578 0.35 -31.17 -26.78
CA TRP A 578 0.46 -31.70 -25.40
C TRP A 578 1.80 -32.41 -25.13
N GLU A 579 2.78 -32.24 -26.02
CA GLU A 579 4.16 -32.67 -25.82
C GLU A 579 4.87 -31.69 -24.86
N SER A 580 5.59 -32.23 -23.87
CA SER A 580 6.43 -31.46 -22.93
C SER A 580 7.58 -30.75 -23.65
N PHE A 581 7.88 -29.50 -23.29
CA PHE A 581 8.94 -28.73 -23.96
C PHE A 581 10.35 -29.29 -23.66
N ASN A 582 11.21 -29.32 -24.68
CA ASN A 582 12.58 -29.86 -24.62
C ASN A 582 13.54 -28.91 -25.37
N ILE A 583 14.74 -28.74 -24.83
CA ILE A 583 15.82 -27.88 -25.37
C ILE A 583 16.28 -28.35 -26.76
N VAL A 584 16.22 -29.66 -27.04
CA VAL A 584 16.72 -30.26 -28.29
C VAL A 584 15.65 -30.28 -29.37
N GLU A 585 14.53 -30.95 -29.11
CA GLU A 585 13.53 -31.27 -30.15
C GLU A 585 12.29 -30.36 -30.08
N ASN A 586 11.72 -30.21 -28.89
CA ASN A 586 10.42 -29.56 -28.68
C ASN A 586 10.57 -28.16 -28.07
N ILE A 587 11.27 -27.25 -28.76
CA ILE A 587 11.63 -25.93 -28.25
C ILE A 587 10.41 -25.00 -28.14
N PRO A 588 10.22 -24.27 -27.01
CA PRO A 588 9.14 -23.29 -26.85
C PRO A 588 9.41 -21.99 -27.63
N TYR A 589 8.45 -21.59 -28.45
CA TYR A 589 8.37 -20.30 -29.13
C TYR A 589 7.28 -19.46 -28.48
N VAL A 590 7.57 -18.17 -28.23
CA VAL A 590 6.63 -17.23 -27.64
C VAL A 590 6.00 -16.36 -28.74
N LEU A 591 4.67 -16.33 -28.79
CA LEU A 591 3.91 -15.43 -29.65
C LEU A 591 3.95 -14.00 -29.08
N TRP A 592 3.60 -12.98 -29.88
CA TRP A 592 3.62 -11.57 -29.44
C TRP A 592 2.73 -11.34 -28.19
N CYS A 593 1.65 -12.12 -28.07
CA CYS A 593 0.73 -12.12 -26.92
C CYS A 593 1.20 -12.93 -25.71
N GLY A 594 2.47 -13.32 -25.62
CA GLY A 594 3.05 -14.07 -24.50
C GLY A 594 2.73 -15.57 -24.45
N HIS A 595 1.76 -16.05 -25.25
CA HIS A 595 1.42 -17.48 -25.31
C HIS A 595 2.56 -18.31 -25.93
N THR A 596 2.80 -19.51 -25.39
CA THR A 596 3.87 -20.42 -25.82
C THR A 596 3.34 -21.55 -26.71
N LEU A 597 4.15 -21.94 -27.70
CA LEU A 597 3.88 -23.02 -28.66
C LEU A 597 5.17 -23.72 -29.07
N CYS A 598 5.12 -25.00 -29.45
CA CYS A 598 6.29 -25.66 -30.03
C CYS A 598 6.52 -25.30 -31.51
N LYS A 599 7.73 -25.57 -32.00
CA LYS A 599 8.15 -25.39 -33.40
C LYS A 599 7.11 -25.94 -34.41
N ASN A 600 6.63 -27.16 -34.17
CA ASN A 600 5.75 -27.89 -35.09
C ASN A 600 4.36 -27.23 -35.14
N CYS A 601 3.80 -26.88 -33.98
CA CYS A 601 2.52 -26.18 -33.89
C CYS A 601 2.58 -24.78 -34.51
N VAL A 602 3.66 -24.01 -34.31
CA VAL A 602 3.85 -22.69 -34.96
C VAL A 602 3.93 -22.81 -36.50
N LEU A 603 4.52 -23.88 -37.03
CA LEU A 603 4.55 -24.15 -38.47
C LEU A 603 3.19 -24.60 -39.03
N GLY A 604 2.38 -25.33 -38.23
CA GLY A 604 1.05 -25.79 -38.58
C GLY A 604 -0.05 -24.71 -38.56
N LEU A 605 0.17 -23.59 -37.88
CA LEU A 605 -0.79 -22.47 -37.86
C LEU A 605 -0.97 -21.84 -39.26
N GLN A 606 -2.22 -21.65 -39.65
CA GLN A 606 -2.60 -21.00 -40.92
C GLN A 606 -2.20 -19.53 -40.94
N TRP A 607 -1.96 -18.99 -42.14
CA TRP A 607 -1.68 -17.58 -42.36
C TRP A 607 -2.87 -16.70 -41.92
N ALA A 608 -2.56 -15.53 -41.37
CA ALA A 608 -3.59 -14.57 -41.00
C ALA A 608 -4.33 -14.05 -42.24
N VAL A 609 -5.67 -14.08 -42.20
CA VAL A 609 -6.54 -13.63 -43.29
C VAL A 609 -7.30 -12.39 -42.85
N VAL A 610 -7.03 -11.25 -43.48
CA VAL A 610 -7.80 -10.01 -43.29
C VAL A 610 -9.01 -10.06 -44.23
N LYS A 611 -10.20 -10.24 -43.67
CA LYS A 611 -11.46 -10.22 -44.42
C LYS A 611 -11.88 -8.78 -44.71
N LEU A 612 -11.58 -8.28 -45.91
CA LEU A 612 -12.21 -7.08 -46.46
C LEU A 612 -13.54 -7.45 -47.15
N PRO A 613 -14.49 -6.51 -47.33
CA PRO A 613 -15.82 -6.82 -47.88
C PRO A 613 -15.83 -7.40 -49.30
N THR A 614 -14.77 -7.19 -50.08
CA THR A 614 -14.69 -7.56 -51.50
C THR A 614 -13.62 -8.62 -51.82
N LEU A 615 -12.59 -8.79 -50.99
CA LEU A 615 -11.58 -9.84 -51.16
C LEU A 615 -10.85 -10.17 -49.84
N PRO A 616 -10.66 -11.43 -49.46
CA PRO A 616 -9.82 -11.80 -48.32
C PRO A 616 -8.32 -11.70 -48.66
N ILE A 617 -7.58 -10.87 -47.94
CA ILE A 617 -6.11 -10.75 -48.10
C ILE A 617 -5.42 -11.70 -47.12
N GLN A 618 -4.59 -12.61 -47.64
CA GLN A 618 -3.68 -13.42 -46.81
C GLN A 618 -2.40 -12.63 -46.50
N LEU A 619 -1.91 -12.72 -45.27
CA LEU A 619 -0.65 -12.12 -44.83
C LEU A 619 0.42 -13.22 -44.67
N PRO A 620 1.27 -13.49 -45.69
CA PRO A 620 2.19 -14.63 -45.74
C PRO A 620 3.41 -14.54 -44.79
N PHE A 621 3.36 -13.63 -43.82
CA PHE A 621 4.35 -13.47 -42.75
C PHE A 621 3.70 -13.33 -41.37
N PHE A 622 2.39 -13.54 -41.24
CA PHE A 622 1.67 -13.41 -39.96
C PHE A 622 0.79 -14.64 -39.69
N ILE A 623 0.76 -15.04 -38.42
CA ILE A 623 -0.13 -16.07 -37.88
C ILE A 623 -1.02 -15.45 -36.80
N SER A 624 -2.25 -15.93 -36.67
CA SER A 624 -3.14 -15.56 -35.56
C SER A 624 -2.85 -16.44 -34.35
N CYS A 625 -2.79 -15.85 -33.15
CA CYS A 625 -2.81 -16.64 -31.90
C CYS A 625 -4.18 -17.32 -31.71
N PRO A 626 -4.27 -18.65 -31.55
CA PRO A 626 -5.55 -19.36 -31.40
C PRO A 626 -6.44 -18.87 -30.26
N TRP A 627 -5.85 -18.39 -29.15
CA TRP A 627 -6.59 -18.02 -27.93
C TRP A 627 -7.04 -16.56 -27.88
N CYS A 628 -6.30 -15.63 -28.49
CA CYS A 628 -6.56 -14.19 -28.39
C CYS A 628 -6.59 -13.44 -29.72
N ASN A 629 -6.41 -14.15 -30.85
CA ASN A 629 -6.36 -13.61 -32.21
C ASN A 629 -5.34 -12.48 -32.48
N LEU A 630 -4.39 -12.25 -31.57
CA LEU A 630 -3.30 -11.30 -31.81
C LEU A 630 -2.35 -11.84 -32.89
N LEU A 631 -2.05 -11.00 -33.88
CA LEU A 631 -1.13 -11.32 -34.96
C LEU A 631 0.31 -11.44 -34.44
N SER A 632 1.01 -12.49 -34.85
CA SER A 632 2.43 -12.71 -34.56
C SER A 632 3.22 -12.96 -35.85
N PHE A 633 4.43 -12.41 -35.94
CA PHE A 633 5.23 -12.40 -37.17
C PHE A 633 5.98 -13.73 -37.38
N ARG A 634 5.56 -14.52 -38.39
CA ARG A 634 6.12 -15.82 -38.77
C ARG A 634 7.14 -15.64 -39.90
N LEU A 635 8.43 -15.66 -39.55
CA LEU A 635 9.52 -15.74 -40.53
C LEU A 635 10.06 -17.17 -40.65
N VAL A 636 9.92 -17.78 -41.83
CA VAL A 636 10.46 -19.10 -42.17
C VAL A 636 11.49 -18.95 -43.30
N TYR A 637 12.69 -19.51 -43.13
CA TYR A 637 13.75 -19.50 -44.12
C TYR A 637 14.41 -20.88 -44.18
N LYS A 638 14.53 -21.48 -45.38
CA LYS A 638 15.03 -22.86 -45.60
C LYS A 638 14.45 -23.88 -44.58
N GLY A 639 13.12 -23.96 -44.56
CA GLY A 639 12.36 -24.87 -43.67
C GLY A 639 12.40 -24.54 -42.17
N ASN A 640 13.07 -23.46 -41.75
CA ASN A 640 13.35 -23.17 -40.36
C ASN A 640 12.82 -21.80 -39.90
N LEU A 641 12.20 -21.78 -38.71
CA LEU A 641 11.76 -20.55 -38.06
C LEU A 641 12.97 -19.67 -37.66
N LYS A 642 12.88 -18.37 -38.01
CA LYS A 642 13.83 -17.30 -37.66
C LYS A 642 13.19 -16.21 -36.77
N PHE A 643 12.32 -16.62 -35.84
CA PHE A 643 12.08 -15.83 -34.62
C PHE A 643 13.40 -15.58 -33.85
N PRO A 644 13.48 -14.59 -32.94
CA PRO A 644 14.52 -14.54 -31.93
C PRO A 644 14.48 -15.81 -31.06
N ARG A 645 15.34 -16.79 -31.37
CA ARG A 645 15.27 -18.18 -30.87
C ARG A 645 15.56 -18.36 -29.37
N LYS A 646 15.74 -17.29 -28.61
CA LYS A 646 16.34 -17.34 -27.27
C LYS A 646 15.68 -16.37 -26.29
N ASN A 647 14.49 -16.70 -25.81
CA ASN A 647 14.15 -16.38 -24.42
C ASN A 647 14.99 -17.32 -23.53
N TYR A 648 16.23 -16.91 -23.24
CA TYR A 648 17.17 -17.68 -22.41
C TYR A 648 16.56 -18.14 -21.08
N PHE A 649 15.66 -17.34 -20.50
CA PHE A 649 14.89 -17.68 -19.29
C PHE A 649 14.03 -18.96 -19.44
N LEU A 650 13.32 -19.13 -20.56
CA LEU A 650 12.49 -20.32 -20.81
C LEU A 650 13.35 -21.56 -21.02
N LEU A 651 14.47 -21.43 -21.73
CA LEU A 651 15.43 -22.53 -21.93
C LEU A 651 16.08 -22.93 -20.60
N TRP A 652 16.55 -21.97 -19.82
CA TRP A 652 17.12 -22.20 -18.47
C TRP A 652 16.12 -22.84 -17.51
N MET A 653 14.83 -22.47 -17.58
CA MET A 653 13.79 -23.05 -16.74
C MET A 653 13.52 -24.53 -17.09
N VAL A 654 13.45 -24.86 -18.39
CA VAL A 654 13.37 -26.26 -18.87
C VAL A 654 14.64 -27.04 -18.52
N GLU A 655 15.82 -26.40 -18.60
CA GLU A 655 17.12 -27.00 -18.25
C GLU A 655 17.24 -27.30 -16.74
N SER A 656 16.78 -26.38 -15.88
CA SER A 656 16.74 -26.59 -14.42
C SER A 656 15.84 -27.77 -14.06
N MET A 657 14.62 -27.85 -14.62
CA MET A 657 13.67 -28.92 -14.30
C MET A 657 14.11 -30.29 -14.84
N ASN A 658 14.78 -30.34 -15.99
CA ASN A 658 15.41 -31.56 -16.48
C ASN A 658 16.64 -31.97 -15.65
N GLY A 659 17.38 -31.00 -15.08
CA GLY A 659 18.51 -31.26 -14.20
C GLY A 659 18.12 -31.98 -12.90
N ASP A 660 16.96 -31.63 -12.32
CA ASP A 660 16.46 -32.26 -11.09
C ASP A 660 16.03 -33.73 -11.29
N ARG A 661 15.58 -34.11 -12.51
CA ARG A 661 15.25 -35.50 -12.85
C ARG A 661 16.46 -36.45 -12.87
N ILE A 662 17.69 -35.95 -13.01
CA ILE A 662 18.89 -36.79 -13.16
C ILE A 662 19.45 -37.27 -11.80
N LYS A 663 18.99 -36.71 -10.67
CA LYS A 663 19.54 -37.01 -9.32
C LYS A 663 18.76 -38.04 -8.50
N SER A 664 17.81 -38.78 -9.09
CA SER A 664 17.01 -39.80 -8.37
C SER A 664 16.92 -41.13 -9.12
N HIS A 665 17.90 -42.01 -8.89
CA HIS A 665 17.84 -43.41 -9.33
C HIS A 665 18.32 -44.38 -8.25
N SER A 666 17.42 -45.26 -7.83
CA SER A 666 17.72 -46.52 -7.14
C SER A 666 16.64 -47.57 -7.49
N SER A 667 17.02 -48.57 -8.30
CA SER A 667 16.56 -49.99 -8.29
C SER A 667 15.20 -50.36 -7.65
N CYS A 668 14.33 -51.24 -8.20
CA CYS A 668 14.22 -52.07 -9.44
C CYS A 668 12.91 -52.92 -9.28
N PRO A 669 12.49 -53.84 -10.21
CA PRO A 669 12.70 -53.96 -11.66
C PRO A 669 11.36 -54.15 -12.46
N ASP A 670 11.52 -54.38 -13.77
CA ASP A 670 10.59 -54.76 -14.87
C ASP A 670 9.20 -55.41 -14.64
N HIS A 671 8.26 -55.13 -15.57
CA HIS A 671 7.58 -56.16 -16.38
C HIS A 671 6.88 -55.60 -17.66
N HIS A 672 6.59 -56.50 -18.61
CA HIS A 672 6.38 -56.35 -20.07
C HIS A 672 5.17 -55.55 -20.60
N LEU A 673 5.42 -54.65 -21.58
CA LEU A 673 5.06 -54.69 -23.03
C LEU A 673 4.08 -55.79 -23.56
N PRO A 674 3.38 -55.64 -24.73
CA PRO A 674 3.20 -54.48 -25.64
C PRO A 674 1.72 -54.33 -26.24
N PRO A 675 1.37 -54.06 -27.54
CA PRO A 675 0.30 -53.07 -27.87
C PRO A 675 -0.77 -53.47 -28.94
N VAL A 676 -1.71 -52.58 -29.29
CA VAL A 676 -2.56 -52.70 -30.52
C VAL A 676 -2.82 -51.32 -31.21
N THR A 677 -2.84 -51.35 -32.55
CA THR A 677 -3.20 -50.29 -33.53
C THR A 677 -4.62 -49.69 -33.33
N SER A 678 -4.92 -48.40 -33.56
CA SER A 678 -4.84 -47.56 -34.79
C SER A 678 -5.85 -47.94 -35.90
N TRP A 679 -6.67 -46.96 -36.36
CA TRP A 679 -7.21 -46.78 -37.75
C TRP A 679 -8.30 -45.67 -37.90
N SER A 680 -7.85 -44.49 -38.31
CA SER A 680 -8.26 -43.73 -39.52
C SER A 680 -9.70 -43.74 -40.13
N TRP A 681 -10.19 -42.52 -40.45
CA TRP A 681 -10.73 -42.03 -41.76
C TRP A 681 -12.22 -41.63 -42.01
N ASN A 682 -12.33 -40.44 -42.63
CA ASN A 682 -13.25 -39.94 -43.69
C ASN A 682 -14.72 -39.47 -43.46
N ARG A 683 -14.86 -38.12 -43.54
CA ARG A 683 -15.60 -37.30 -44.57
C ARG A 683 -17.08 -37.56 -44.94
N GLY A 684 -17.83 -36.45 -44.99
CA GLY A 684 -19.08 -36.22 -45.74
C GLY A 684 -19.88 -35.07 -45.10
N TRP A 685 -19.88 -33.80 -45.50
CA TRP A 685 -20.20 -33.14 -46.79
C TRP A 685 -21.64 -33.36 -47.29
N ALA A 686 -22.56 -32.48 -46.86
CA ALA A 686 -23.78 -32.10 -47.58
C ALA A 686 -24.26 -30.72 -47.08
N ALA A 687 -24.96 -29.97 -47.93
CA ALA A 687 -25.60 -28.70 -47.58
C ALA A 687 -26.80 -28.44 -48.49
N ASN A 688 -27.89 -27.84 -47.99
CA ASN A 688 -28.76 -27.01 -48.83
C ASN A 688 -29.66 -26.02 -48.04
N ARG A 689 -30.41 -25.21 -48.80
CA ARG A 689 -31.20 -24.04 -48.38
C ARG A 689 -32.69 -24.37 -48.14
N GLY A 690 -33.40 -23.47 -47.46
CA GLY A 690 -34.86 -23.38 -47.37
C GLY A 690 -35.29 -21.98 -46.90
N SER A 691 -36.48 -21.49 -47.29
CA SER A 691 -36.80 -20.04 -47.22
C SER A 691 -38.29 -19.70 -47.01
N SER A 692 -38.53 -18.45 -46.57
CA SER A 692 -39.67 -17.56 -46.92
C SER A 692 -40.95 -17.51 -46.05
N ALA A 693 -41.63 -16.36 -46.20
CA ALA A 693 -42.99 -15.95 -45.76
C ALA A 693 -43.22 -15.58 -44.27
N VAL A 694 -44.19 -14.72 -43.86
CA VAL A 694 -44.68 -13.37 -44.27
C VAL A 694 -46.06 -13.13 -43.58
N GLY A 695 -46.31 -11.96 -42.95
CA GLY A 695 -47.65 -11.55 -42.47
C GLY A 695 -47.67 -10.24 -41.63
N PRO A 696 -48.72 -9.38 -41.65
CA PRO A 696 -48.57 -7.94 -41.34
C PRO A 696 -49.68 -7.25 -40.47
N CYS A 697 -49.63 -5.89 -40.40
CA CYS A 697 -50.69 -4.90 -39.99
C CYS A 697 -50.91 -4.63 -38.47
N THR A 698 -51.39 -3.47 -37.95
CA THR A 698 -51.72 -2.06 -38.41
C THR A 698 -52.03 -1.17 -37.16
N ARG A 699 -52.29 0.17 -37.20
CA ARG A 699 -51.60 1.37 -37.75
C ARG A 699 -52.47 2.66 -37.59
N GLU A 700 -52.27 3.47 -36.54
CA GLU A 700 -52.85 4.83 -36.31
C GLU A 700 -51.80 5.72 -35.59
N SER A 701 -51.47 7.00 -35.90
CA SER A 701 -52.18 8.27 -36.25
C SER A 701 -52.69 9.06 -35.03
N ASP A 702 -52.58 10.40 -34.91
CA ASP A 702 -51.90 11.46 -35.72
C ASP A 702 -51.73 12.74 -34.87
N HIS A 703 -50.85 13.67 -35.26
CA HIS A 703 -51.12 15.15 -35.31
C HIS A 703 -49.92 15.94 -35.89
N ASN A 704 -50.16 17.19 -36.30
CA ASN A 704 -49.42 17.83 -37.40
C ASN A 704 -49.36 19.38 -37.28
N SER A 705 -48.20 20.00 -37.54
CA SER A 705 -48.07 21.41 -37.97
C SER A 705 -46.65 21.79 -38.43
N GLN A 706 -46.50 22.07 -39.74
CA GLN A 706 -45.93 23.28 -40.38
C GLN A 706 -44.78 24.08 -39.68
N ASP A 707 -43.78 24.63 -40.37
CA ASP A 707 -43.51 24.72 -41.82
C ASP A 707 -42.03 25.10 -42.16
N ALA A 708 -41.74 25.27 -43.47
CA ALA A 708 -40.70 26.12 -44.08
C ALA A 708 -39.37 25.55 -44.67
N SER A 709 -39.09 26.03 -45.88
CA SER A 709 -37.77 26.23 -46.56
C SER A 709 -36.76 25.08 -46.66
N GLY A 710 -36.67 24.47 -47.85
CA GLY A 710 -35.58 23.54 -48.21
C GLY A 710 -34.47 24.18 -49.04
N THR A 711 -33.28 24.39 -48.45
CA THR A 711 -32.07 24.84 -49.18
C THR A 711 -30.76 24.33 -48.55
N HIS A 712 -30.68 23.06 -48.15
CA HIS A 712 -29.50 22.53 -47.40
C HIS A 712 -28.96 21.12 -47.76
N SER A 713 -29.54 20.43 -48.76
CA SER A 713 -29.30 18.98 -49.01
C SER A 713 -27.87 18.55 -49.41
N ASN A 714 -27.00 19.48 -49.83
CA ASN A 714 -25.61 19.16 -50.22
C ASN A 714 -24.61 19.26 -49.04
N SER A 715 -24.86 20.11 -48.05
CA SER A 715 -23.95 20.28 -46.90
C SER A 715 -23.93 19.04 -46.00
N GLU A 716 -25.13 18.52 -45.69
CA GLU A 716 -25.31 17.38 -44.77
C GLU A 716 -24.69 16.08 -45.30
N ARG A 717 -24.70 15.86 -46.62
CA ARG A 717 -24.05 14.69 -47.24
C ARG A 717 -22.52 14.75 -47.07
N LEU A 718 -21.93 15.93 -47.22
CA LEU A 718 -20.50 16.14 -47.01
C LEU A 718 -20.13 15.98 -45.53
N GLN A 719 -20.87 16.62 -44.62
CA GLN A 719 -20.68 16.45 -43.16
C GLN A 719 -20.86 14.99 -42.72
N SER A 720 -21.86 14.27 -43.22
CA SER A 720 -22.08 12.84 -42.91
C SER A 720 -20.89 11.98 -43.33
N SER A 721 -20.31 12.24 -44.49
CA SER A 721 -19.11 11.54 -44.97
C SER A 721 -17.87 11.86 -44.13
N ILE A 722 -17.64 13.15 -43.83
CA ILE A 722 -16.53 13.61 -42.97
C ILE A 722 -16.66 13.03 -41.56
N ARG A 723 -17.86 13.04 -40.96
CA ARG A 723 -18.10 12.51 -39.60
C ARG A 723 -17.89 11.00 -39.54
N LYS A 724 -18.27 10.24 -40.57
CA LYS A 724 -17.94 8.80 -40.69
C LYS A 724 -16.45 8.55 -40.84
N SER A 725 -15.75 9.35 -41.65
CA SER A 725 -14.29 9.31 -41.78
C SER A 725 -13.59 9.60 -40.45
N LEU A 726 -14.04 10.63 -39.72
CA LEU A 726 -13.49 11.00 -38.41
C LEU A 726 -13.71 9.91 -37.37
N ILE A 727 -14.90 9.29 -37.31
CA ILE A 727 -15.19 8.15 -36.42
C ILE A 727 -14.32 6.94 -36.78
N PHE A 728 -14.14 6.63 -38.07
CA PHE A 728 -13.22 5.59 -38.52
C PHE A 728 -11.77 5.88 -38.09
N PHE A 729 -11.31 7.13 -38.27
CA PHE A 729 -9.96 7.55 -37.89
C PHE A 729 -9.74 7.45 -36.38
N VAL A 730 -10.68 7.93 -35.55
CA VAL A 730 -10.64 7.77 -34.09
C VAL A 730 -10.64 6.29 -33.69
N HIS A 731 -11.43 5.45 -34.36
CA HIS A 731 -11.46 4.02 -34.05
C HIS A 731 -10.18 3.28 -34.48
N LEU A 732 -9.47 3.79 -35.49
CA LEU A 732 -8.18 3.29 -35.98
C LEU A 732 -7.03 3.74 -35.07
N THR A 733 -6.96 5.02 -34.68
CA THR A 733 -5.94 5.53 -33.75
C THR A 733 -6.06 4.89 -32.37
N ALA A 734 -7.29 4.67 -31.87
CA ALA A 734 -7.53 3.96 -30.62
C ALA A 734 -7.09 2.48 -30.64
N LYS A 735 -7.06 1.83 -31.81
CA LYS A 735 -6.59 0.44 -31.96
C LYS A 735 -5.08 0.32 -32.17
N PHE A 736 -4.41 1.35 -32.69
CA PHE A 736 -2.98 1.33 -32.98
C PHE A 736 -2.23 2.60 -32.51
N PRO A 737 -2.39 3.07 -31.26
CA PRO A 737 -1.86 4.35 -30.81
C PRO A 737 -0.34 4.42 -30.91
N LEU A 738 0.36 3.33 -30.62
CA LEU A 738 1.83 3.23 -30.72
C LEU A 738 2.35 3.44 -32.15
N VAL A 739 1.57 3.10 -33.19
CA VAL A 739 1.98 3.30 -34.60
C VAL A 739 1.89 4.78 -34.97
N PHE A 740 0.83 5.48 -34.54
CA PHE A 740 0.70 6.92 -34.74
C PHE A 740 1.72 7.73 -33.94
N ILE A 741 2.01 7.33 -32.69
CA ILE A 741 3.07 7.94 -31.87
C ILE A 741 4.43 7.75 -32.54
N PHE A 742 4.74 6.55 -33.05
CA PHE A 742 5.99 6.30 -33.77
C PHE A 742 6.11 7.15 -35.05
N LEU A 743 5.03 7.27 -35.84
CA LEU A 743 5.01 8.14 -37.03
C LEU A 743 5.20 9.62 -36.68
N LEU A 744 4.57 10.12 -35.61
CA LEU A 744 4.78 11.49 -35.13
C LEU A 744 6.24 11.75 -34.70
N ILE A 745 6.86 10.80 -34.01
CA ILE A 745 8.26 10.90 -33.60
C ILE A 745 9.18 10.96 -34.83
N VAL A 746 8.96 10.07 -35.81
CA VAL A 746 9.82 9.98 -37.01
C VAL A 746 9.61 11.15 -37.96
N LEU A 747 8.37 11.59 -38.20
CA LEU A 747 8.05 12.60 -39.21
C LEU A 747 8.10 14.05 -38.69
N TYR A 748 7.89 14.29 -37.40
CA TYR A 748 7.87 15.63 -36.81
C TYR A 748 8.95 15.85 -35.75
N ALA A 749 9.06 14.97 -34.75
CA ALA A 749 9.97 15.21 -33.63
C ALA A 749 11.45 15.21 -34.06
N ILE A 750 11.88 14.21 -34.84
CA ILE A 750 13.27 14.11 -35.30
C ILE A 750 13.67 15.30 -36.21
N PRO A 751 12.90 15.68 -37.26
CA PRO A 751 13.22 16.85 -38.08
C PRO A 751 13.20 18.17 -37.29
N ALA A 752 12.24 18.38 -36.39
CA ALA A 752 12.18 19.59 -35.56
C ALA A 752 13.39 19.70 -34.63
N SER A 753 13.80 18.59 -33.98
CA SER A 753 15.02 18.57 -33.14
C SER A 753 16.29 18.88 -33.94
N ALA A 754 16.39 18.41 -35.19
CA ALA A 754 17.52 18.72 -36.05
C ALA A 754 17.60 20.21 -36.43
N ILE A 755 16.45 20.84 -36.71
CA ILE A 755 16.37 22.29 -36.99
C ILE A 755 16.77 23.10 -35.75
N ILE A 756 16.26 22.75 -34.56
CA ILE A 756 16.60 23.42 -33.30
C ILE A 756 18.11 23.31 -33.01
N LEU A 757 18.71 22.14 -33.22
CA LEU A 757 20.14 21.93 -33.05
C LEU A 757 20.97 22.77 -34.03
N ALA A 758 20.57 22.86 -35.31
CA ALA A 758 21.25 23.70 -36.30
C ALA A 758 21.19 25.18 -35.94
N VAL A 759 20.05 25.68 -35.46
CA VAL A 759 19.89 27.07 -34.97
C VAL A 759 20.77 27.32 -33.73
N TYR A 760 20.82 26.37 -32.78
CA TYR A 760 21.67 26.49 -31.60
C TYR A 760 23.17 26.54 -31.94
N ILE A 761 23.63 25.72 -32.89
CA ILE A 761 25.01 25.75 -33.39
C ILE A 761 25.31 27.09 -34.08
N LEU A 762 24.40 27.59 -34.92
CA LEU A 762 24.55 28.87 -35.61
C LEU A 762 24.69 30.03 -34.61
N ILE A 763 23.81 30.10 -33.61
CA ILE A 763 23.85 31.09 -32.52
C ILE A 763 25.18 30.97 -31.75
N THR A 764 25.58 29.75 -31.40
CA THR A 764 26.83 29.52 -30.67
C THR A 764 28.05 30.04 -31.44
N ILE A 765 28.13 29.78 -32.75
CA ILE A 765 29.22 30.30 -33.60
C ILE A 765 29.15 31.84 -33.70
N LEU A 766 27.95 32.40 -33.90
CA LEU A 766 27.74 33.84 -34.08
C LEU A 766 28.19 34.67 -32.86
N PHE A 767 27.99 34.17 -31.63
CA PHE A 767 28.30 34.90 -30.40
C PHE A 767 29.61 34.47 -29.74
N ALA A 768 29.96 33.18 -29.75
CA ALA A 768 31.17 32.70 -29.07
C ALA A 768 32.45 33.09 -29.82
N VAL A 769 32.45 33.13 -31.16
CA VAL A 769 33.65 33.51 -31.93
C VAL A 769 34.03 34.98 -31.71
N PRO A 770 33.12 35.98 -31.80
CA PRO A 770 33.44 37.35 -31.42
C PRO A 770 33.87 37.50 -29.95
N SER A 771 33.19 36.83 -29.02
CA SER A 771 33.54 36.89 -27.59
C SER A 771 34.94 36.32 -27.31
N PHE A 772 35.31 35.22 -27.97
CA PHE A 772 36.64 34.63 -27.88
C PHE A 772 37.72 35.56 -28.49
N LEU A 773 37.44 36.18 -29.65
CA LEU A 773 38.35 37.13 -30.27
C LEU A 773 38.57 38.38 -29.40
N VAL A 774 37.50 38.93 -28.80
CA VAL A 774 37.61 40.05 -27.85
C VAL A 774 38.47 39.66 -26.64
N LEU A 775 38.25 38.48 -26.06
CA LEU A 775 39.07 38.00 -24.94
C LEU A 775 40.54 37.80 -25.35
N TYR A 776 40.79 37.23 -26.53
CA TYR A 776 42.13 36.99 -27.07
C TYR A 776 42.91 38.29 -27.31
N PHE A 777 42.28 39.33 -27.87
CA PHE A 777 42.91 40.63 -28.05
C PHE A 777 43.00 41.47 -26.76
N ALA A 778 42.12 41.25 -25.79
CA ALA A 778 42.21 41.90 -24.48
C ALA A 778 43.28 41.26 -23.56
N TYR A 779 43.59 39.98 -23.74
CA TYR A 779 44.50 39.24 -22.85
C TYR A 779 45.91 39.87 -22.71
N PRO A 780 46.59 40.33 -23.78
CA PRO A 780 47.89 41.00 -23.64
C PRO A 780 47.81 42.32 -22.85
N SER A 781 46.72 43.08 -23.01
CA SER A 781 46.49 44.32 -22.26
C SER A 781 46.18 44.05 -20.78
N LEU A 782 45.48 42.96 -20.48
CA LEU A 782 45.23 42.48 -19.11
C LEU A 782 46.51 41.95 -18.46
N ASP A 783 47.32 41.16 -19.18
CA ASP A 783 48.60 40.65 -18.67
C ASP A 783 49.61 41.80 -18.42
N TRP A 784 49.63 42.83 -19.27
CA TRP A 784 50.39 44.06 -19.01
C TRP A 784 49.87 44.79 -17.76
N LEU A 785 48.55 45.05 -17.67
CA LEU A 785 47.95 45.75 -16.54
C LEU A 785 48.19 45.01 -15.20
N VAL A 786 48.12 43.67 -15.20
CA VAL A 786 48.39 42.85 -14.02
C VAL A 786 49.86 42.93 -13.59
N ARG A 787 50.82 43.01 -14.53
CA ARG A 787 52.23 43.23 -14.21
C ARG A 787 52.48 44.62 -13.60
N GLU A 788 51.78 45.65 -14.09
CA GLU A 788 51.90 47.04 -13.60
C GLU A 788 51.20 47.27 -12.23
N ILE A 789 50.38 46.30 -11.78
CA ILE A 789 49.73 46.31 -10.45
C ILE A 789 50.50 45.45 -9.41
N ILE A 790 51.42 44.60 -9.86
CA ILE A 790 52.18 43.65 -9.01
C ILE A 790 53.62 44.12 -8.74
N ASN A 791 54.15 45.07 -9.52
CA ASN A 791 55.43 45.75 -9.28
C ASN A 791 55.24 47.09 -8.56
#